data_AF-A0A2Z6D2U7-F1
#
_entry.id   AF-A0A2Z6D2U7-F1
#
_cell.length_a   1.000
_cell.length_b   1.000
_cell.length_c   1.000
_cell.angle_alpha   90.00
_cell.angle_beta   90.00
_cell.angle_gamma   90.00
#
_symmetry.space_group_name_H-M   'P 1'
#
loop_
_entity.id
_entity.type
_entity.pdbx_description
1 polymer ?
#
loop_
_entity_poly.entity_id
_entity_poly.type
_entity_poly.pdbx_seq_one_letter_code
_entity_poly.pdbx_strand_id
1 'polypeptide(L)'
;MPFKIKSILPGAWELTKDEQYELFSLQVPSAWQQVAQSLAQKRVNLLGRGYPSVPVYSLDPIIAASFPKIIQTVRNGWQRPGVPWMLATERADLFNLPNLIKDWLREEFSYCLGDDEVESILNNLDDNVWEWEEKSTVYPLQLTPNNPYKIDIRWKAIPDYLAVKFLKNPQVTFGQDNLYQLTFYQVVNLNQGAELVSWPPHQISLIKNKKQVGTANISFVINFKLQTVPWRSQPIIYHQLSIRRWLTEPMERWPYRGATVFIGHERRWLDGQKQPFCFIPLLIKQITTQEGRKPRWPRAISELLKINSSPLPDLDSLTGEPVYNWSVFGTPPTGIQAAIAYNSRHSVKFPCFPGVSPLDLASLDSAIKNKIEQENLPFRRLGEGIRKSGKYTPFWEPVKSQKEGSQKPNNPDDLSTPMLRPKIAAPATFRHTESSPHTILILWETQKCRDALIDEICKLLSISPQGETINYETLPGLTGKETIYQNQDVYLRIITQHVSDITARLDVDNPEVEGNNRQQKRINLIDKRVHQILSYLPAPEGLSGALVEIKPKKYFFPPESDPKLAVRIGVMQAGYVNQHIHALTTSKKNDEEYITNKSQNRVQRAVSDLLRQFGILPAPLIEFGKDGIDPNMWLTCFYVLRRTRKTTANNQASIVALMVRVNPIKGTVQVTTPNLFTTQGWVSYSEGLGYLLGEKWEPNTYADETTGDTSDAQQSSDTKSEQKFLNKFVTDCLRDCLSTSIEEKTLPHVLFMAEAINARSMLTWLKNPQLPANNLPDELKRHMTESELNRLSVVRLRVPGDGEVPVAIAKDSPGSRTNGLFCWQDVCDDEANVLYFSIRKLLNTEKGTNTLQQKQSRLDNGALQAGNPKPLEIAVIHHPGIEHDQLACFVHNLRDRWPYFANEVSLPLPFPFATSAKQYAVSAKDKVESVDLEEEEDSDESVD
;
A
#
# COMPACT_ATOMS: atom_id res chain seq x y z
N MET A 1 25.78 17.76 18.84
CA MET A 1 24.53 18.11 18.12
C MET A 1 24.58 17.45 16.76
N PRO A 2 23.60 16.64 16.34
CA PRO A 2 23.65 16.10 14.99
C PRO A 2 23.44 17.24 14.00
N PHE A 3 24.33 17.34 13.01
CA PHE A 3 24.25 18.33 11.93
C PHE A 3 22.85 18.28 11.31
N LYS A 4 22.10 19.40 11.36
CA LYS A 4 20.84 19.54 10.62
C LYS A 4 21.21 19.51 9.13
N ILE A 5 20.98 18.38 8.47
CA ILE A 5 21.14 18.23 7.02
C ILE A 5 20.41 19.39 6.35
N LYS A 6 21.15 20.22 5.62
CA LYS A 6 20.63 21.45 5.01
C LYS A 6 19.86 21.17 3.72
N SER A 7 20.21 20.09 3.03
CA SER A 7 19.59 19.72 1.78
C SER A 7 19.61 18.22 1.55
N ILE A 8 18.70 17.78 0.69
CA ILE A 8 18.59 16.41 0.19
C ILE A 8 18.77 16.42 -1.33
N LEU A 9 19.22 15.30 -1.86
CA LEU A 9 19.25 15.03 -3.29
C LEU A 9 18.11 14.06 -3.60
N PRO A 10 17.04 14.51 -4.28
CA PRO A 10 16.03 13.62 -4.81
C PRO A 10 16.67 12.68 -5.84
N GLY A 11 16.25 11.42 -5.85
CA GLY A 11 16.67 10.43 -6.83
C GLY A 11 16.00 10.64 -8.21
N ALA A 12 16.12 11.85 -8.76
CA ALA A 12 15.42 12.31 -9.95
C ALA A 12 16.36 12.89 -11.01
N TRP A 13 16.10 12.56 -12.27
CA TRP A 13 16.92 12.92 -13.42
C TRP A 13 16.06 13.41 -14.58
N GLU A 14 16.58 14.35 -15.36
CA GLU A 14 15.94 14.83 -16.59
C GLU A 14 16.84 14.54 -17.80
N LEU A 15 16.20 14.28 -18.95
CA LEU A 15 16.87 14.16 -20.24
C LEU A 15 17.08 15.56 -20.82
N THR A 16 18.32 15.95 -21.07
CA THR A 16 18.74 17.30 -21.50
C THR A 16 18.86 17.48 -23.01
N LYS A 17 18.96 16.39 -23.77
CA LYS A 17 19.02 16.41 -25.25
C LYS A 17 18.03 15.41 -25.82
N ASP A 18 17.46 15.73 -26.97
CA ASP A 18 16.60 14.81 -27.69
C ASP A 18 17.44 13.72 -28.34
N GLU A 19 17.53 12.59 -27.66
CA GLU A 19 18.13 11.37 -28.20
C GLU A 19 17.11 10.67 -29.11
N GLN A 20 17.59 10.17 -30.25
CA GLN A 20 16.78 9.37 -31.15
C GLN A 20 16.85 7.91 -30.74
N TYR A 21 15.69 7.25 -30.67
CA TYR A 21 15.58 5.84 -30.31
C TYR A 21 14.95 5.06 -31.46
N GLU A 22 15.75 4.24 -32.14
CA GLU A 22 15.30 3.46 -33.29
C GLU A 22 14.65 2.17 -32.83
N LEU A 23 13.42 1.91 -33.31
CA LEU A 23 12.67 0.69 -33.00
C LEU A 23 12.15 0.04 -34.27
N PHE A 24 12.26 -1.28 -34.32
CA PHE A 24 11.61 -2.13 -35.32
C PHE A 24 10.22 -2.52 -34.82
N SER A 25 9.26 -2.51 -35.74
CA SER A 25 7.86 -2.85 -35.51
C SER A 25 7.54 -4.24 -36.05
N LEU A 26 6.79 -5.03 -35.28
CA LEU A 26 6.19 -6.27 -35.73
C LEU A 26 4.67 -6.15 -35.64
N GLN A 27 3.98 -6.37 -36.76
CA GLN A 27 2.52 -6.42 -36.81
C GLN A 27 2.04 -7.87 -36.67
N VAL A 28 0.83 -8.05 -36.12
CA VAL A 28 0.19 -9.36 -36.12
C VAL A 28 -0.50 -9.56 -37.48
N PRO A 29 -0.20 -10.64 -38.21
CA PRO A 29 -0.89 -10.93 -39.47
C PRO A 29 -2.40 -11.06 -39.28
N SER A 30 -3.20 -10.52 -40.20
CA SER A 30 -4.67 -10.44 -40.07
C SER A 30 -5.34 -11.81 -39.81
N ALA A 31 -4.86 -12.88 -40.45
CA ALA A 31 -5.40 -14.22 -40.24
C ALA A 31 -5.19 -14.71 -38.79
N TRP A 32 -4.03 -14.41 -38.20
CA TRP A 32 -3.72 -14.75 -36.81
C TRP A 32 -4.57 -13.93 -35.83
N GLN A 33 -4.80 -12.64 -36.11
CA GLN A 33 -5.72 -11.80 -35.33
C GLN A 33 -7.14 -12.40 -35.33
N GLN A 34 -7.65 -12.76 -36.51
CA GLN A 34 -8.99 -13.32 -36.68
C GLN A 34 -9.15 -14.66 -35.95
N VAL A 35 -8.16 -15.54 -36.04
CA VAL A 35 -8.19 -16.83 -35.31
C VAL A 35 -8.20 -16.61 -33.81
N ALA A 36 -7.32 -15.77 -33.27
CA ALA A 36 -7.27 -15.51 -31.83
C ALA A 36 -8.57 -14.86 -31.32
N GLN A 37 -9.16 -13.94 -32.11
CA GLN A 37 -10.45 -13.32 -31.79
C GLN A 37 -11.60 -14.34 -31.84
N SER A 38 -11.60 -15.23 -32.84
CA SER A 38 -12.59 -16.31 -32.96
C SER A 38 -12.55 -17.26 -31.76
N LEU A 39 -11.35 -17.68 -31.34
CA LEU A 39 -11.18 -18.51 -30.14
C LEU A 39 -11.64 -17.78 -28.87
N ALA A 40 -11.30 -16.50 -28.73
CA ALA A 40 -11.77 -15.69 -27.60
C ALA A 40 -13.30 -15.58 -27.57
N GLN A 41 -13.94 -15.33 -28.72
CA GLN A 41 -15.39 -15.26 -28.83
C GLN A 41 -16.06 -16.61 -28.51
N LYS A 42 -15.52 -17.72 -29.04
CA LYS A 42 -16.02 -19.08 -28.75
C LYS A 42 -15.97 -19.40 -27.25
N ARG A 43 -14.87 -19.06 -26.58
CA ARG A 43 -14.74 -19.24 -25.12
C ARG A 43 -15.83 -18.49 -24.36
N VAL A 44 -16.12 -17.25 -24.73
CA VAL A 44 -17.18 -16.45 -24.09
C VAL A 44 -18.55 -17.07 -24.32
N ASN A 45 -18.84 -17.47 -25.56
CA ASN A 45 -20.10 -18.11 -25.92
C ASN A 45 -20.31 -19.41 -25.13
N LEU A 46 -19.25 -20.21 -24.93
CA LEU A 46 -19.32 -21.48 -24.20
C LEU A 46 -19.45 -21.29 -22.68
N LEU A 47 -18.65 -20.40 -22.10
CA LEU A 47 -18.61 -20.21 -20.64
C LEU A 47 -19.76 -19.31 -20.14
N GLY A 48 -20.42 -18.57 -21.03
CA GLY A 48 -21.44 -17.57 -20.69
C GLY A 48 -20.90 -16.40 -19.86
N ARG A 49 -19.57 -16.28 -19.74
CA ARG A 49 -18.84 -15.28 -18.95
C ARG A 49 -17.41 -15.13 -19.47
N GLY A 50 -16.85 -13.92 -19.37
CA GLY A 50 -15.47 -13.60 -19.78
C GLY A 50 -15.40 -12.75 -21.05
N TYR A 51 -14.20 -12.24 -21.36
CA TYR A 51 -14.02 -11.20 -22.38
C TYR A 51 -13.79 -11.75 -23.78
N PRO A 52 -14.46 -11.19 -24.80
CA PRO A 52 -14.30 -11.62 -26.20
C PRO A 52 -12.97 -11.14 -26.80
N SER A 53 -12.18 -10.37 -26.05
CA SER A 53 -10.87 -9.89 -26.48
C SER A 53 -9.80 -10.98 -26.35
N VAL A 54 -8.83 -10.94 -27.27
CA VAL A 54 -7.62 -11.75 -27.21
C VAL A 54 -6.88 -11.52 -25.87
N PRO A 55 -6.57 -12.58 -25.10
CA PRO A 55 -5.98 -12.48 -23.76
C PRO A 55 -4.47 -12.21 -23.78
N VAL A 56 -4.06 -11.15 -24.47
CA VAL A 56 -2.64 -10.77 -24.69
C VAL A 56 -1.87 -10.58 -23.38
N TYR A 57 -2.54 -10.29 -22.26
CA TYR A 57 -1.91 -10.18 -20.94
C TYR A 57 -1.17 -11.46 -20.50
N SER A 58 -1.56 -12.64 -21.00
CA SER A 58 -0.86 -13.90 -20.73
C SER A 58 0.27 -14.18 -21.73
N LEU A 59 0.27 -13.53 -22.90
CA LEU A 59 1.28 -13.64 -23.94
C LEU A 59 2.43 -12.63 -23.76
N ASP A 60 2.12 -11.38 -23.40
CA ASP A 60 3.12 -10.31 -23.31
C ASP A 60 4.32 -10.67 -22.40
N PRO A 61 4.13 -11.26 -21.21
CA PRO A 61 5.26 -11.72 -20.39
C PRO A 61 6.08 -12.84 -21.05
N ILE A 62 5.42 -13.74 -21.78
CA ILE A 62 6.05 -14.87 -22.48
C ILE A 62 6.92 -14.34 -23.63
N ILE A 63 6.39 -13.42 -24.43
CA ILE A 63 7.14 -12.93 -25.58
C ILE A 63 8.31 -12.04 -25.18
N ALA A 64 8.16 -11.21 -24.15
CA ALA A 64 9.28 -10.44 -23.59
C ALA A 64 10.38 -11.34 -23.03
N ALA A 65 9.97 -12.40 -22.34
CA ALA A 65 10.88 -13.42 -21.83
C ALA A 65 11.70 -14.04 -22.98
N SER A 66 11.03 -14.37 -24.08
CA SER A 66 11.71 -14.99 -25.22
C SER A 66 12.57 -14.02 -26.03
N PHE A 67 12.19 -12.74 -26.06
CA PHE A 67 12.92 -11.70 -26.79
C PHE A 67 13.13 -10.43 -25.93
N PRO A 68 14.17 -10.39 -25.08
CA PRO A 68 14.43 -9.30 -24.13
C PRO A 68 14.67 -7.91 -24.71
N LYS A 69 14.73 -7.78 -26.04
CA LYS A 69 14.96 -6.52 -26.77
C LYS A 69 13.68 -5.79 -27.12
N ILE A 70 12.54 -6.40 -26.81
CA ILE A 70 11.23 -5.75 -26.86
C ILE A 70 11.19 -4.66 -25.80
N ILE A 71 10.95 -3.43 -26.25
CA ILE A 71 10.79 -2.26 -25.39
C ILE A 71 9.34 -2.13 -24.93
N GLN A 72 8.42 -2.42 -25.83
CA GLN A 72 7.00 -2.28 -25.57
C GLN A 72 6.19 -3.26 -26.43
N THR A 73 5.22 -3.91 -25.78
CA THR A 73 4.10 -4.55 -26.45
C THR A 73 2.89 -3.61 -26.47
N VAL A 74 2.12 -3.67 -27.54
CA VAL A 74 0.92 -2.86 -27.77
C VAL A 74 -0.23 -3.82 -27.97
N ARG A 75 -1.02 -4.01 -26.91
CA ARG A 75 -2.15 -4.97 -26.88
C ARG A 75 -3.12 -4.81 -28.05
N ASN A 76 -3.34 -3.57 -28.49
CA ASN A 76 -4.25 -3.26 -29.59
C ASN A 76 -3.78 -3.81 -30.94
N GLY A 77 -2.50 -4.17 -31.09
CA GLY A 77 -1.97 -4.85 -32.27
C GLY A 77 -2.57 -6.24 -32.52
N TRP A 78 -3.21 -6.87 -31.53
CA TRP A 78 -3.99 -8.10 -31.72
C TRP A 78 -5.48 -7.85 -32.05
N GLN A 79 -5.93 -6.60 -31.91
CA GLN A 79 -7.33 -6.22 -32.04
C GLN A 79 -7.60 -5.41 -33.30
N ARG A 80 -6.62 -4.62 -33.75
CA ARG A 80 -6.75 -3.66 -34.85
C ARG A 80 -5.69 -3.94 -35.91
N PRO A 81 -6.09 -4.22 -37.17
CA PRO A 81 -5.15 -4.33 -38.28
C PRO A 81 -4.32 -3.04 -38.45
N GLY A 82 -3.04 -3.19 -38.79
CA GLY A 82 -2.12 -2.07 -39.03
C GLY A 82 -1.55 -1.40 -37.77
N VAL A 83 -1.96 -1.81 -36.56
CA VAL A 83 -1.32 -1.36 -35.31
C VAL A 83 -0.15 -2.29 -35.01
N PRO A 84 1.07 -1.79 -34.76
CA PRO A 84 2.19 -2.63 -34.36
C PRO A 84 1.86 -3.34 -33.05
N TRP A 85 2.22 -4.62 -32.93
CA TRP A 85 2.13 -5.35 -31.67
C TRP A 85 3.40 -5.24 -30.85
N MET A 86 4.57 -5.35 -31.46
CA MET A 86 5.85 -5.20 -30.76
C MET A 86 6.67 -4.05 -31.30
N LEU A 87 7.38 -3.39 -30.39
CA LEU A 87 8.43 -2.44 -30.68
C LEU A 87 9.72 -2.93 -30.02
N ALA A 88 10.76 -3.17 -30.81
CA ALA A 88 12.03 -3.74 -30.34
C ALA A 88 13.23 -2.96 -30.87
N THR A 89 14.35 -2.98 -30.12
CA THR A 89 15.59 -2.29 -30.51
C THR A 89 16.36 -2.99 -31.63
N GLU A 90 16.05 -4.25 -31.90
CA GLU A 90 16.63 -5.04 -32.98
C GLU A 90 15.61 -6.05 -33.52
N ARG A 91 15.94 -6.69 -34.64
CA ARG A 91 15.14 -7.78 -35.21
C ARG A 91 15.62 -9.13 -34.67
N ALA A 92 14.67 -10.00 -34.37
CA ALA A 92 14.91 -11.42 -34.10
C ALA A 92 14.50 -12.26 -35.32
N ASP A 93 15.11 -13.42 -35.47
CA ASP A 93 14.58 -14.44 -36.39
C ASP A 93 13.21 -14.91 -35.85
N LEU A 94 12.21 -14.91 -36.73
CA LEU A 94 10.82 -15.21 -36.39
C LEU A 94 10.47 -16.68 -36.60
N PHE A 95 11.40 -17.54 -37.03
CA PHE A 95 11.13 -18.95 -37.33
C PHE A 95 10.36 -19.70 -36.23
N ASN A 96 10.68 -19.46 -34.95
CA ASN A 96 10.00 -20.11 -33.82
C ASN A 96 8.77 -19.35 -33.29
N LEU A 97 8.53 -18.12 -33.75
CA LEU A 97 7.42 -17.27 -33.26
C LEU A 97 6.04 -17.91 -33.51
N PRO A 98 5.73 -18.45 -34.72
CA PRO A 98 4.42 -19.06 -34.97
C PRO A 98 4.11 -20.21 -34.02
N ASN A 99 5.08 -21.10 -33.79
CA ASN A 99 4.93 -22.24 -32.88
C ASN A 99 4.74 -21.79 -31.43
N LEU A 100 5.51 -20.79 -30.98
CA LEU A 100 5.34 -20.18 -29.66
C LEU A 100 3.91 -19.65 -29.46
N ILE A 101 3.38 -18.93 -30.45
CA ILE A 101 2.03 -18.37 -30.39
C ILE A 101 0.98 -19.48 -30.42
N LYS A 102 1.14 -20.50 -31.28
CA LYS A 102 0.27 -21.69 -31.32
C LYS A 102 0.24 -22.39 -29.96
N ASP A 103 1.38 -22.58 -29.31
CA ASP A 103 1.45 -23.19 -27.98
C ASP A 103 0.79 -22.35 -26.88
N TRP A 104 0.90 -21.04 -26.97
CA TRP A 104 0.16 -20.14 -26.09
C TRP A 104 -1.35 -20.24 -26.32
N LEU A 105 -1.82 -20.22 -27.58
CA LEU A 105 -3.25 -20.36 -27.90
C LEU A 105 -3.81 -21.71 -27.41
N ARG A 106 -3.07 -22.81 -27.59
CA ARG A 106 -3.42 -24.12 -27.01
C ARG A 106 -3.56 -24.02 -25.50
N GLU A 107 -2.56 -23.48 -24.82
CA GLU A 107 -2.57 -23.37 -23.36
C GLU A 107 -3.72 -22.51 -22.82
N GLU A 108 -4.09 -21.46 -23.55
CA GLU A 108 -5.13 -20.51 -23.15
C GLU A 108 -6.56 -20.99 -23.47
N PHE A 109 -6.75 -21.80 -24.53
CA PHE A 109 -8.10 -22.14 -25.02
C PHE A 109 -8.47 -23.63 -24.91
N SER A 110 -7.52 -24.56 -25.00
CA SER A 110 -7.81 -26.00 -25.04
C SER A 110 -8.60 -26.51 -23.82
N TYR A 111 -8.35 -25.95 -22.62
CA TYR A 111 -9.03 -26.41 -21.41
C TYR A 111 -10.55 -26.23 -21.45
N CYS A 112 -11.05 -25.31 -22.30
CA CYS A 112 -12.48 -25.03 -22.43
C CYS A 112 -13.05 -25.46 -23.77
N LEU A 113 -12.31 -25.31 -24.87
CA LEU A 113 -12.80 -25.65 -26.22
C LEU A 113 -12.46 -27.09 -26.65
N GLY A 114 -11.54 -27.76 -25.96
CA GLY A 114 -11.02 -29.07 -26.35
C GLY A 114 -9.83 -28.96 -27.31
N ASP A 115 -8.88 -29.89 -27.19
CA ASP A 115 -7.63 -29.87 -27.97
C ASP A 115 -7.90 -30.03 -29.48
N ASP A 116 -8.75 -30.98 -29.89
CA ASP A 116 -9.01 -31.26 -31.31
C ASP A 116 -9.60 -30.05 -32.06
N GLU A 117 -10.51 -29.31 -31.42
CA GLU A 117 -11.10 -28.10 -32.01
C GLU A 117 -10.05 -27.00 -32.18
N VAL A 118 -9.24 -26.77 -31.15
CA VAL A 118 -8.19 -25.75 -31.18
C VAL A 118 -7.12 -26.10 -32.22
N GLU A 119 -6.63 -27.34 -32.26
CA GLU A 119 -5.63 -27.76 -33.25
C GLU A 119 -6.15 -27.63 -34.69
N SER A 120 -7.39 -28.04 -34.95
CA SER A 120 -8.00 -27.91 -36.28
C SER A 120 -8.01 -26.46 -36.77
N ILE A 121 -8.30 -25.50 -35.88
CA ILE A 121 -8.28 -24.07 -36.21
C ILE A 121 -6.84 -23.57 -36.44
N LEU A 122 -5.90 -23.96 -35.57
CA LEU A 122 -4.50 -23.52 -35.64
C LEU A 122 -3.74 -24.07 -36.85
N ASN A 123 -4.09 -25.25 -37.35
CA ASN A 123 -3.45 -25.89 -38.50
C ASN A 123 -3.69 -25.14 -39.82
N ASN A 124 -4.70 -24.27 -39.89
CA ASN A 124 -5.00 -23.46 -41.08
C ASN A 124 -4.19 -22.14 -41.15
N LEU A 125 -3.35 -21.86 -40.15
CA LEU A 125 -2.51 -20.67 -40.12
C LEU A 125 -1.22 -20.90 -40.90
N ASP A 126 -0.93 -19.98 -41.84
CA ASP A 126 0.39 -19.89 -42.46
C ASP A 126 1.40 -19.34 -41.45
N ASP A 127 2.53 -20.00 -41.33
CA ASP A 127 3.61 -19.65 -40.41
C ASP A 127 4.59 -18.63 -41.02
N ASN A 128 4.63 -18.52 -42.35
CA ASN A 128 5.62 -17.69 -43.07
C ASN A 128 5.21 -16.23 -43.23
N VAL A 129 4.00 -15.85 -42.79
CA VAL A 129 3.46 -14.49 -42.92
C VAL A 129 3.96 -13.51 -41.85
N TRP A 130 4.74 -13.99 -40.88
CA TRP A 130 5.30 -13.14 -39.83
C TRP A 130 6.56 -12.44 -40.32
N GLU A 131 6.51 -11.11 -40.40
CA GLU A 131 7.63 -10.30 -40.86
C GLU A 131 7.77 -9.00 -40.05
N TRP A 132 9.02 -8.64 -39.74
CA TRP A 132 9.33 -7.30 -39.24
C TRP A 132 9.12 -6.27 -40.35
N GLU A 133 8.69 -5.06 -39.98
CA GLU A 133 8.75 -3.94 -40.91
C GLU A 133 10.20 -3.71 -41.39
N GLU A 134 10.35 -3.39 -42.68
CA GLU A 134 11.67 -3.34 -43.33
C GLU A 134 12.57 -2.27 -42.71
N LYS A 135 11.98 -1.13 -42.32
CA LYS A 135 12.69 0.03 -41.78
C LYS A 135 12.34 0.23 -40.31
N SER A 136 13.34 0.59 -39.51
CA SER A 136 13.11 1.07 -38.14
C SER A 136 12.39 2.43 -38.19
N THR A 137 11.56 2.66 -37.19
CA THR A 137 11.00 3.98 -36.91
C THR A 137 11.87 4.68 -35.87
N VAL A 138 12.25 5.92 -36.15
CA VAL A 138 13.03 6.75 -35.22
C VAL A 138 12.07 7.50 -34.29
N TYR A 139 12.22 7.31 -32.99
CA TYR A 139 11.41 7.98 -31.99
C TYR A 139 12.23 9.03 -31.23
N PRO A 140 11.83 10.31 -31.24
CA PRO A 140 12.42 11.32 -30.36
C PRO A 140 12.02 11.03 -28.91
N LEU A 141 12.98 11.11 -27.99
CA LEU A 141 12.74 10.81 -26.57
C LEU A 141 12.25 12.02 -25.76
N GLN A 142 12.47 13.26 -26.19
CA GLN A 142 11.93 14.44 -25.51
C GLN A 142 10.52 14.81 -25.99
N LEU A 143 10.23 14.60 -27.27
CA LEU A 143 8.95 15.01 -27.85
C LEU A 143 7.89 13.93 -27.68
N THR A 144 6.65 14.35 -27.42
CA THR A 144 5.52 13.41 -27.46
C THR A 144 5.39 12.87 -28.88
N PRO A 145 5.42 11.53 -29.08
CA PRO A 145 5.36 10.96 -30.42
C PRO A 145 4.06 11.37 -31.12
N ASN A 146 4.17 11.99 -32.29
CA ASN A 146 3.02 12.25 -33.15
C ASN A 146 2.77 11.01 -34.02
N ASN A 147 2.14 9.99 -33.45
CA ASN A 147 1.72 8.80 -34.20
C ASN A 147 0.20 8.62 -34.17
N PRO A 148 -0.39 8.06 -35.25
CA PRO A 148 -1.85 7.91 -35.38
C PRO A 148 -2.46 7.00 -34.30
N TYR A 149 -1.64 6.19 -33.63
CA TYR A 149 -2.05 5.20 -32.63
C TYR A 149 -1.89 5.70 -31.17
N LYS A 150 -1.40 6.93 -30.97
CA LYS A 150 -1.11 7.55 -29.66
C LYS A 150 -0.20 6.70 -28.76
N ILE A 151 0.72 5.94 -29.33
CA ILE A 151 1.69 5.11 -28.59
C ILE A 151 2.79 6.04 -28.04
N ASP A 152 2.87 6.21 -26.71
CA ASP A 152 3.94 6.98 -26.07
C ASP A 152 5.03 6.04 -25.54
N ILE A 153 6.07 5.81 -26.37
CA ILE A 153 7.17 4.90 -26.05
C ILE A 153 8.10 5.42 -24.96
N ARG A 154 8.05 6.72 -24.63
CA ARG A 154 9.02 7.36 -23.72
C ARG A 154 9.03 6.73 -22.33
N TRP A 155 7.87 6.30 -21.85
CA TRP A 155 7.70 5.64 -20.54
C TRP A 155 8.48 4.32 -20.41
N LYS A 156 8.90 3.74 -21.53
CA LYS A 156 9.71 2.53 -21.62
C LYS A 156 11.12 2.80 -22.13
N ALA A 157 11.22 3.52 -23.23
CA ALA A 157 12.49 3.78 -23.91
C ALA A 157 13.45 4.64 -23.07
N ILE A 158 12.97 5.67 -22.37
CA ILE A 158 13.85 6.53 -21.57
C ILE A 158 14.47 5.75 -20.39
N PRO A 159 13.70 5.05 -19.55
CA PRO A 159 14.27 4.18 -18.52
C PRO A 159 15.20 3.10 -19.06
N ASP A 160 14.82 2.46 -20.17
CA ASP A 160 15.63 1.40 -20.80
C ASP A 160 16.96 1.95 -21.32
N TYR A 161 16.95 3.10 -21.99
CA TYR A 161 18.16 3.79 -22.44
C TYR A 161 19.12 4.04 -21.27
N LEU A 162 18.63 4.57 -20.14
CA LEU A 162 19.46 4.79 -18.96
C LEU A 162 20.01 3.47 -18.38
N ALA A 163 19.19 2.43 -18.32
CA ALA A 163 19.60 1.11 -17.85
C ALA A 163 20.70 0.49 -18.74
N VAL A 164 20.53 0.53 -20.07
CA VAL A 164 21.51 0.04 -21.04
C VAL A 164 22.83 0.80 -20.92
N LYS A 165 22.79 2.13 -20.76
CA LYS A 165 24.01 2.93 -20.56
C LYS A 165 24.70 2.60 -19.24
N PHE A 166 23.95 2.42 -18.16
CA PHE A 166 24.50 2.00 -16.87
C PHE A 166 25.22 0.65 -16.96
N LEU A 167 24.63 -0.31 -17.68
CA LEU A 167 25.15 -1.67 -17.84
C LEU A 167 26.43 -1.78 -18.69
N LYS A 168 26.88 -0.71 -19.36
CA LYS A 168 28.23 -0.69 -19.98
C LYS A 168 29.33 -0.92 -18.96
N ASN A 169 29.13 -0.44 -17.72
CA ASN A 169 30.05 -0.58 -16.61
C ASN A 169 29.25 -0.98 -15.35
N PRO A 170 28.82 -2.25 -15.26
CA PRO A 170 27.77 -2.67 -14.32
C PRO A 170 28.24 -2.82 -12.87
N GLN A 171 29.52 -2.58 -12.58
CA GLN A 171 30.09 -2.78 -11.24
C GLN A 171 29.90 -1.55 -10.35
N VAL A 172 29.45 -1.78 -9.12
CA VAL A 172 29.24 -0.75 -8.10
C VAL A 172 29.82 -1.21 -6.77
N THR A 173 30.46 -0.30 -6.05
CA THR A 173 31.02 -0.56 -4.72
C THR A 173 30.08 -0.12 -3.60
N PHE A 174 30.08 -0.87 -2.49
CA PHE A 174 29.21 -0.69 -1.33
C PHE A 174 29.97 -0.85 -0.02
N GLY A 175 29.33 -0.40 1.07
CA GLY A 175 29.84 -0.50 2.43
C GLY A 175 30.88 0.56 2.76
N GLN A 176 31.35 0.51 4.01
CA GLN A 176 32.44 1.38 4.43
C GLN A 176 33.70 1.04 3.63
N ASP A 177 34.41 2.07 3.16
CA ASP A 177 35.66 1.94 2.41
C ASP A 177 35.54 1.11 1.12
N ASN A 178 34.33 1.02 0.54
CA ASN A 178 34.04 0.29 -0.71
C ASN A 178 34.36 -1.21 -0.63
N LEU A 179 34.24 -1.83 0.55
CA LEU A 179 34.58 -3.23 0.81
C LEU A 179 33.84 -4.23 -0.09
N TYR A 180 32.60 -3.93 -0.46
CA TYR A 180 31.77 -4.82 -1.28
C TYR A 180 31.75 -4.34 -2.74
N GLN A 181 31.81 -5.27 -3.68
CA GLN A 181 31.67 -4.99 -5.11
C GLN A 181 30.57 -5.87 -5.70
N LEU A 182 29.53 -5.23 -6.26
CA LEU A 182 28.39 -5.89 -6.87
C LEU A 182 28.35 -5.60 -8.36
N THR A 183 27.88 -6.56 -9.15
CA THR A 183 27.70 -6.42 -10.60
C THR A 183 26.21 -6.48 -10.94
N PHE A 184 25.70 -5.52 -11.71
CA PHE A 184 24.29 -5.43 -12.08
C PHE A 184 24.00 -6.05 -13.46
N TYR A 185 22.81 -6.63 -13.59
CA TYR A 185 22.29 -7.21 -14.82
C TYR A 185 20.85 -6.76 -15.05
N GLN A 186 20.41 -6.72 -16.30
CA GLN A 186 19.05 -6.33 -16.66
C GLN A 186 18.04 -7.39 -16.16
N VAL A 187 16.88 -6.93 -15.72
CA VAL A 187 15.69 -7.74 -15.52
C VAL A 187 14.65 -7.32 -16.55
N VAL A 188 14.17 -8.27 -17.34
CA VAL A 188 13.13 -8.01 -18.36
C VAL A 188 11.84 -7.57 -17.68
N ASN A 189 11.33 -6.38 -18.03
CA ASN A 189 10.13 -5.82 -17.43
C ASN A 189 9.30 -5.00 -18.44
N LEU A 190 8.22 -5.59 -18.94
CA LEU A 190 7.27 -4.89 -19.83
C LEU A 190 6.22 -4.06 -19.11
N ASN A 191 6.08 -4.15 -17.79
CA ASN A 191 5.01 -3.46 -17.08
C ASN A 191 5.33 -1.97 -16.91
N GLN A 192 6.40 -1.61 -16.19
CA GLN A 192 6.79 -0.21 -16.01
C GLN A 192 8.30 -0.03 -15.77
N GLY A 193 8.89 0.95 -16.45
CA GLY A 193 10.30 1.30 -16.26
C GLY A 193 11.30 0.24 -16.74
N ALA A 194 12.54 0.36 -16.28
CA ALA A 194 13.63 -0.58 -16.48
C ALA A 194 14.19 -1.02 -15.12
N GLU A 195 14.52 -2.30 -14.97
CA GLU A 195 14.99 -2.87 -13.71
C GLU A 195 16.37 -3.51 -13.89
N LEU A 196 17.26 -3.26 -12.93
CA LEU A 196 18.56 -3.87 -12.80
C LEU A 196 18.66 -4.59 -11.46
N VAL A 197 19.29 -5.76 -11.43
CA VAL A 197 19.52 -6.55 -10.21
C VAL A 197 20.99 -6.90 -10.06
N SER A 198 21.53 -6.83 -8.85
CA SER A 198 22.90 -7.27 -8.58
C SER A 198 22.99 -8.80 -8.58
N TRP A 199 24.01 -9.35 -9.21
CA TRP A 199 24.22 -10.80 -9.28
C TRP A 199 25.73 -11.17 -9.31
N PRO A 200 26.15 -12.31 -8.73
CA PRO A 200 25.35 -13.24 -7.91
C PRO A 200 24.80 -12.61 -6.62
N PRO A 201 23.81 -13.24 -5.95
CA PRO A 201 23.31 -12.75 -4.67
C PRO A 201 24.43 -12.69 -3.64
N HIS A 202 24.42 -11.67 -2.80
CA HIS A 202 25.34 -11.59 -1.68
C HIS A 202 24.77 -12.34 -0.48
N GLN A 203 25.57 -13.23 0.07
CA GLN A 203 25.25 -13.92 1.32
C GLN A 203 25.53 -12.96 2.48
N ILE A 204 24.51 -12.71 3.29
CA ILE A 204 24.58 -11.83 4.46
C ILE A 204 24.32 -12.65 5.73
N SER A 205 25.03 -12.31 6.81
CA SER A 205 24.76 -12.91 8.11
C SER A 205 23.51 -12.32 8.74
N LEU A 206 22.74 -13.18 9.41
CA LEU A 206 21.63 -12.77 10.27
C LEU A 206 22.14 -12.77 11.71
N ILE A 207 22.39 -11.59 12.28
CA ILE A 207 22.97 -11.46 13.62
C ILE A 207 21.91 -10.97 14.59
N LYS A 208 21.60 -11.78 15.62
CA LYS A 208 20.73 -11.44 16.75
C LYS A 208 21.52 -11.58 18.05
N ASN A 209 21.39 -10.62 18.96
CA ASN A 209 22.10 -10.61 20.26
C ASN A 209 23.61 -10.88 20.13
N LYS A 210 24.25 -10.27 19.12
CA LYS A 210 25.68 -10.44 18.76
C LYS A 210 26.09 -11.87 18.37
N LYS A 211 25.14 -12.77 18.10
CA LYS A 211 25.38 -14.13 17.61
C LYS A 211 24.78 -14.29 16.21
N GLN A 212 25.49 -15.00 15.34
CA GLN A 212 24.95 -15.37 14.03
C GLN A 212 23.90 -16.47 14.22
N VAL A 213 22.70 -16.24 13.71
CA VAL A 213 21.55 -17.16 13.80
C VAL A 213 21.16 -17.76 12.45
N GLY A 214 21.81 -17.33 11.37
CA GLY A 214 21.56 -17.83 10.02
C GLY A 214 22.25 -16.97 8.97
N THR A 215 21.97 -17.26 7.70
CA THR A 215 22.38 -16.44 6.56
C THR A 215 21.19 -16.21 5.63
N ALA A 216 21.29 -15.19 4.79
CA ALA A 216 20.32 -14.93 3.74
C ALA A 216 21.05 -14.52 2.47
N ASN A 217 20.43 -14.76 1.32
CA ASN A 217 20.96 -14.34 0.03
C ASN A 217 20.11 -13.20 -0.53
N ILE A 218 20.75 -12.07 -0.81
CA ILE A 218 20.05 -10.87 -1.30
C ILE A 218 20.73 -10.27 -2.52
N SER A 219 19.94 -9.56 -3.33
CA SER A 219 20.42 -8.71 -4.42
C SER A 219 19.88 -7.30 -4.26
N PHE A 220 20.68 -6.29 -4.59
CA PHE A 220 20.18 -4.92 -4.75
C PHE A 220 19.45 -4.78 -6.07
N VAL A 221 18.42 -3.95 -6.09
CA VAL A 221 17.61 -3.67 -7.28
C VAL A 221 17.56 -2.17 -7.51
N ILE A 222 17.88 -1.75 -8.74
CA ILE A 222 17.70 -0.38 -9.24
C ILE A 222 16.53 -0.42 -10.22
N ASN A 223 15.51 0.39 -9.97
CA ASN A 223 14.40 0.55 -10.91
C ASN A 223 14.38 1.99 -11.41
N PHE A 224 14.51 2.19 -12.71
CA PHE A 224 14.31 3.47 -13.37
C PHE A 224 12.88 3.56 -13.87
N LYS A 225 12.16 4.62 -13.50
CA LYS A 225 10.77 4.82 -13.90
C LYS A 225 10.57 6.27 -14.32
N LEU A 226 9.98 6.45 -15.49
CA LEU A 226 9.54 7.76 -15.93
C LEU A 226 8.29 8.15 -15.14
N GLN A 227 8.21 9.41 -14.71
CA GLN A 227 7.16 9.93 -13.85
C GLN A 227 6.75 11.35 -14.26
N THR A 228 5.47 11.64 -14.17
CA THR A 228 5.00 13.03 -14.27
C THR A 228 5.11 13.72 -12.91
N VAL A 229 5.27 15.04 -12.94
CA VAL A 229 5.33 15.91 -11.76
C VAL A 229 4.31 17.04 -11.92
N PRO A 230 3.67 17.49 -10.82
CA PRO A 230 2.87 18.71 -10.84
C PRO A 230 3.56 19.88 -11.54
N TRP A 231 2.81 20.59 -12.39
CA TRP A 231 3.25 21.84 -13.04
C TRP A 231 4.54 21.74 -13.86
N ARG A 232 4.80 20.54 -14.39
CA ARG A 232 5.91 20.28 -15.30
C ARG A 232 5.38 19.62 -16.57
N SER A 233 5.74 20.19 -17.72
CA SER A 233 5.35 19.71 -19.05
C SER A 233 6.07 18.42 -19.43
N GLN A 234 7.36 18.30 -19.06
CA GLN A 234 8.19 17.14 -19.36
C GLN A 234 8.26 16.16 -18.19
N PRO A 235 8.10 14.84 -18.43
CA PRO A 235 8.27 13.85 -17.38
C PRO A 235 9.74 13.70 -16.98
N ILE A 236 9.98 13.10 -15.82
CA ILE A 236 11.30 12.95 -15.22
C ILE A 236 11.54 11.51 -14.80
N ILE A 237 12.79 11.09 -14.77
CA ILE A 237 13.16 9.73 -14.39
C ILE A 237 13.39 9.71 -12.87
N TYR A 238 12.63 8.89 -12.17
CA TYR A 238 12.97 8.47 -10.82
C TYR A 238 13.79 7.19 -10.86
N HIS A 239 14.80 7.12 -10.01
CA HIS A 239 15.37 5.84 -9.65
C HIS A 239 14.87 5.43 -8.27
N GLN A 240 14.49 4.16 -8.15
CA GLN A 240 14.13 3.54 -6.90
C GLN A 240 15.11 2.45 -6.56
N LEU A 241 15.40 2.32 -5.27
CA LEU A 241 16.37 1.37 -4.77
C LEU A 241 15.67 0.43 -3.78
N SER A 242 15.86 -0.87 -3.98
CA SER A 242 15.31 -1.91 -3.10
C SER A 242 16.25 -3.10 -3.01
N ILE A 243 15.84 -4.13 -2.26
CA ILE A 243 16.51 -5.42 -2.26
C ILE A 243 15.53 -6.51 -2.68
N ARG A 244 16.03 -7.51 -3.41
CA ARG A 244 15.38 -8.79 -3.65
C ARG A 244 16.00 -9.83 -2.73
N ARG A 245 15.16 -10.68 -2.14
CA ARG A 245 15.54 -11.74 -1.22
C ARG A 245 15.28 -13.07 -1.92
N TRP A 246 16.20 -14.02 -1.79
CA TRP A 246 16.13 -15.30 -2.52
C TRP A 246 15.93 -16.45 -1.54
N LEU A 247 15.13 -17.44 -1.94
CA LEU A 247 15.03 -18.71 -1.24
C LEU A 247 16.22 -19.58 -1.62
N THR A 248 16.85 -20.18 -0.61
CA THR A 248 17.99 -21.09 -0.78
C THR A 248 17.82 -22.43 -0.08
N GLU A 249 16.87 -22.51 0.86
CA GLU A 249 16.57 -23.73 1.59
C GLU A 249 15.53 -24.57 0.85
N PRO A 250 15.67 -25.91 0.83
CA PRO A 250 14.68 -26.80 0.22
C PRO A 250 13.26 -26.55 0.73
N MET A 251 12.28 -26.73 -0.16
CA MET A 251 10.87 -26.56 0.16
C MET A 251 10.10 -27.84 -0.13
N GLU A 252 9.19 -28.22 0.76
CA GLU A 252 8.33 -29.40 0.56
C GLU A 252 7.31 -29.22 -0.57
N ARG A 253 6.89 -27.97 -0.84
CA ARG A 253 5.92 -27.63 -1.87
C ARG A 253 6.12 -26.22 -2.40
N TRP A 254 5.61 -25.97 -3.61
CA TRP A 254 5.53 -24.61 -4.12
C TRP A 254 4.59 -23.75 -3.25
N PRO A 255 5.03 -22.55 -2.86
CA PRO A 255 4.44 -21.80 -1.76
C PRO A 255 3.04 -21.25 -2.08
N TYR A 256 2.75 -20.87 -3.34
CA TYR A 256 1.42 -20.41 -3.76
C TYR A 256 1.33 -20.31 -5.30
N ARG A 257 0.12 -20.07 -5.82
CA ARG A 257 -0.13 -19.83 -7.25
C ARG A 257 0.49 -18.51 -7.70
N GLY A 258 1.38 -18.54 -8.70
CA GLY A 258 2.03 -17.36 -9.25
C GLY A 258 3.30 -16.94 -8.51
N ALA A 259 3.98 -17.88 -7.84
CA ALA A 259 5.36 -17.69 -7.42
C ALA A 259 6.22 -17.27 -8.64
N THR A 260 7.14 -16.31 -8.44
CA THR A 260 7.99 -15.79 -9.51
C THR A 260 9.39 -16.37 -9.39
N VAL A 261 9.84 -17.05 -10.45
CA VAL A 261 11.21 -17.53 -10.59
C VAL A 261 11.92 -16.64 -11.61
N PHE A 262 13.11 -16.18 -11.26
CA PHE A 262 13.95 -15.38 -12.14
C PHE A 262 14.92 -16.31 -12.86
N ILE A 263 14.77 -16.42 -14.17
CA ILE A 263 15.64 -17.23 -15.03
C ILE A 263 16.68 -16.31 -15.68
N GLY A 264 17.94 -16.49 -15.34
CA GLY A 264 19.06 -15.78 -15.97
C GLY A 264 19.60 -16.55 -17.16
N HIS A 265 19.80 -15.89 -18.31
CA HIS A 265 20.43 -16.51 -19.48
C HIS A 265 21.09 -15.44 -20.40
N GLU A 266 22.18 -15.82 -21.05
CA GLU A 266 22.93 -15.09 -22.08
C GLU A 266 22.50 -15.41 -23.53
N ARG A 267 21.35 -16.07 -23.73
CA ARG A 267 20.77 -16.34 -25.07
C ARG A 267 19.33 -15.86 -25.15
N ARG A 268 18.95 -15.35 -26.33
CA ARG A 268 17.56 -15.05 -26.68
C ARG A 268 16.84 -16.37 -26.92
N TRP A 269 15.70 -16.58 -26.29
CA TRP A 269 15.02 -17.86 -26.41
C TRP A 269 14.24 -17.98 -27.72
N LEU A 270 13.87 -16.87 -28.35
CA LEU A 270 13.14 -16.91 -29.61
C LEU A 270 13.98 -17.51 -30.75
N ASP A 271 15.24 -17.08 -30.87
CA ASP A 271 16.10 -17.43 -32.02
C ASP A 271 17.48 -18.00 -31.64
N GLY A 272 17.73 -18.23 -30.34
CA GLY A 272 18.97 -18.83 -29.85
C GLY A 272 20.21 -17.93 -29.94
N GLN A 273 20.08 -16.69 -30.40
CA GLN A 273 21.21 -15.76 -30.55
C GLN A 273 21.79 -15.35 -29.20
N LYS A 274 23.09 -15.08 -29.16
CA LYS A 274 23.77 -14.60 -27.95
C LYS A 274 23.33 -13.18 -27.61
N GLN A 275 23.22 -12.89 -26.32
CA GLN A 275 22.92 -11.57 -25.78
C GLN A 275 23.63 -11.35 -24.43
N PRO A 276 23.73 -10.10 -23.94
CA PRO A 276 24.13 -9.85 -22.56
C PRO A 276 23.23 -10.64 -21.59
N PHE A 277 23.83 -11.18 -20.53
CA PHE A 277 23.08 -11.92 -19.53
C PHE A 277 22.00 -11.03 -18.88
N CYS A 278 20.77 -11.52 -18.88
CA CYS A 278 19.63 -10.84 -18.26
C CYS A 278 18.73 -11.84 -17.53
N PHE A 279 18.01 -11.36 -16.53
CA PHE A 279 17.01 -12.12 -15.81
C PHE A 279 15.62 -11.95 -16.40
N ILE A 280 14.91 -13.05 -16.48
CA ILE A 280 13.56 -13.15 -17.03
C ILE A 280 12.64 -13.67 -15.92
N PRO A 281 11.71 -12.84 -15.41
CA PRO A 281 10.76 -13.29 -14.39
C PRO A 281 9.66 -14.16 -15.03
N LEU A 282 9.58 -15.42 -14.60
CA LEU A 282 8.54 -16.36 -15.00
C LEU A 282 7.61 -16.69 -13.83
N LEU A 283 6.31 -16.68 -14.09
CA LEU A 283 5.29 -17.06 -13.11
C LEU A 283 4.99 -18.55 -13.19
N ILE A 284 5.08 -19.23 -12.05
CA ILE A 284 4.70 -20.64 -11.92
C ILE A 284 3.17 -20.77 -11.98
N LYS A 285 2.69 -21.58 -12.93
CA LYS A 285 1.28 -21.95 -13.03
C LYS A 285 1.02 -23.19 -12.16
N GLN A 286 -0.20 -23.31 -11.66
CA GLN A 286 -0.68 -24.55 -11.05
C GLN A 286 -1.78 -25.13 -11.94
N ILE A 287 -1.62 -26.40 -12.30
CA ILE A 287 -2.61 -27.17 -13.06
C ILE A 287 -3.20 -28.25 -12.18
N THR A 288 -4.50 -28.50 -12.33
CA THR A 288 -5.16 -29.62 -11.65
C THR A 288 -4.99 -30.88 -12.50
N THR A 289 -4.40 -31.91 -11.93
CA THR A 289 -4.28 -33.25 -12.51
C THR A 289 -5.08 -34.25 -11.67
N GLN A 290 -5.17 -35.51 -12.13
CA GLN A 290 -5.80 -36.59 -11.36
C GLN A 290 -5.12 -36.84 -10.00
N GLU A 291 -3.84 -36.49 -9.88
CA GLU A 291 -3.02 -36.62 -8.67
C GLU A 291 -3.02 -35.36 -7.80
N GLY A 292 -3.82 -34.34 -8.14
CA GLY A 292 -3.91 -33.06 -7.43
C GLY A 292 -3.32 -31.88 -8.19
N ARG A 293 -3.02 -30.78 -7.50
CA ARG A 293 -2.45 -29.59 -8.15
C ARG A 293 -0.95 -29.74 -8.32
N LYS A 294 -0.46 -29.66 -9.57
CA LYS A 294 0.98 -29.70 -9.87
C LYS A 294 1.48 -28.36 -10.42
N PRO A 295 2.69 -27.93 -10.01
CA PRO A 295 3.36 -26.75 -10.55
C PRO A 295 3.78 -27.00 -12.01
N ARG A 296 3.77 -25.97 -12.85
CA ARG A 296 4.19 -26.08 -14.26
C ARG A 296 4.71 -24.76 -14.80
N TRP A 297 5.74 -24.85 -15.65
CA TRP A 297 6.16 -23.75 -16.51
C TRP A 297 5.11 -23.43 -17.58
N PRO A 298 5.00 -22.17 -18.04
CA PRO A 298 4.21 -21.85 -19.23
C PRO A 298 4.62 -22.75 -20.41
N ARG A 299 3.62 -23.31 -21.12
CA ARG A 299 3.84 -24.27 -22.22
C ARG A 299 4.75 -23.66 -23.29
N ALA A 300 4.38 -22.47 -23.76
CA ALA A 300 5.05 -21.79 -24.86
C ALA A 300 6.55 -21.58 -24.61
N ILE A 301 6.95 -21.25 -23.37
CA ILE A 301 8.37 -21.10 -23.01
C ILE A 301 9.06 -22.46 -22.92
N SER A 302 8.42 -23.43 -22.27
CA SER A 302 9.00 -24.76 -22.08
C SER A 302 9.31 -25.45 -23.40
N GLU A 303 8.37 -25.42 -24.35
CA GLU A 303 8.57 -26.03 -25.68
C GLU A 303 9.61 -25.27 -26.51
N LEU A 304 9.59 -23.94 -26.50
CA LEU A 304 10.59 -23.12 -27.18
C LEU A 304 12.02 -23.44 -26.72
N LEU A 305 12.22 -23.57 -25.41
CA LEU A 305 13.55 -23.82 -24.84
C LEU A 305 14.04 -25.26 -25.05
N LYS A 306 13.13 -26.24 -25.19
CA LYS A 306 13.50 -27.60 -25.61
C LYS A 306 14.07 -27.62 -27.02
N ILE A 307 13.47 -26.89 -27.96
CA ILE A 307 13.96 -26.77 -29.34
C ILE A 307 15.39 -26.21 -29.36
N ASN A 308 15.68 -25.26 -28.49
CA ASN A 308 16.99 -24.60 -28.39
C ASN A 308 18.00 -25.30 -27.47
N SER A 309 17.76 -26.58 -27.11
CA SER A 309 18.65 -27.40 -26.27
C SER A 309 19.04 -26.72 -24.93
N SER A 310 18.16 -25.88 -24.39
CA SER A 310 18.39 -25.12 -23.16
C SER A 310 17.16 -25.26 -22.25
N PRO A 311 16.77 -26.49 -21.84
CA PRO A 311 15.53 -26.70 -21.11
C PRO A 311 15.54 -25.99 -19.75
N LEU A 312 14.36 -25.51 -19.33
CA LEU A 312 14.18 -24.99 -17.98
C LEU A 312 14.44 -26.08 -16.93
N PRO A 313 14.91 -25.70 -15.73
CA PRO A 313 15.04 -26.66 -14.64
C PRO A 313 13.69 -27.31 -14.32
N ASP A 314 13.74 -28.60 -14.00
CA ASP A 314 12.60 -29.30 -13.46
C ASP A 314 12.15 -28.63 -12.14
N LEU A 315 10.83 -28.48 -11.97
CA LEU A 315 10.28 -27.69 -10.86
C LEU A 315 10.37 -28.42 -9.53
N ASP A 316 10.26 -29.74 -9.52
CA ASP A 316 10.41 -30.53 -8.30
C ASP A 316 11.88 -30.53 -7.85
N SER A 317 12.79 -30.66 -8.81
CA SER A 317 14.24 -30.48 -8.60
C SER A 317 14.56 -29.07 -8.07
N LEU A 318 13.96 -28.02 -8.63
CA LEU A 318 14.18 -26.63 -8.20
C LEU A 318 13.61 -26.34 -6.80
N THR A 319 12.56 -27.05 -6.36
CA THR A 319 12.12 -26.97 -4.96
C THR A 319 13.02 -27.71 -3.99
N GLY A 320 13.61 -28.83 -4.42
CA GLY A 320 14.60 -29.57 -3.64
C GLY A 320 15.95 -28.85 -3.54
N GLU A 321 16.37 -28.18 -4.62
CA GLU A 321 17.61 -27.41 -4.71
C GLU A 321 17.34 -26.02 -5.33
N PRO A 322 16.91 -25.03 -4.51
CA PRO A 322 16.55 -23.69 -5.03
C PRO A 322 17.72 -22.88 -5.60
N VAL A 323 18.96 -23.25 -5.27
CA VAL A 323 20.20 -22.61 -5.77
C VAL A 323 20.61 -23.30 -7.07
N TYR A 324 20.03 -22.88 -8.19
CA TYR A 324 20.28 -23.51 -9.49
C TYR A 324 21.35 -22.75 -10.30
N ASN A 325 22.55 -23.33 -10.39
CA ASN A 325 23.68 -22.85 -11.19
C ASN A 325 24.12 -21.39 -10.92
N TRP A 326 24.00 -20.90 -9.68
CA TRP A 326 24.39 -19.53 -9.37
C TRP A 326 25.89 -19.31 -9.63
N SER A 327 26.22 -18.26 -10.37
CA SER A 327 27.62 -17.88 -10.60
C SER A 327 28.35 -17.52 -9.31
N VAL A 328 29.67 -17.64 -9.31
CA VAL A 328 30.53 -17.18 -8.22
C VAL A 328 30.81 -15.68 -8.36
N PHE A 329 31.10 -15.00 -7.25
CA PHE A 329 31.48 -13.58 -7.30
C PHE A 329 32.72 -13.37 -8.20
N GLY A 330 32.66 -12.32 -9.03
CA GLY A 330 33.73 -11.96 -9.95
C GLY A 330 33.76 -12.76 -11.25
N THR A 331 32.92 -13.79 -11.42
CA THR A 331 32.81 -14.52 -12.70
C THR A 331 31.54 -14.13 -13.46
N PRO A 332 31.61 -13.98 -14.79
CA PRO A 332 30.41 -13.77 -15.61
C PRO A 332 29.48 -14.98 -15.49
N PRO A 333 28.16 -14.77 -15.35
CA PRO A 333 27.19 -15.86 -15.36
C PRO A 333 27.12 -16.50 -16.75
N THR A 334 27.04 -17.83 -16.77
CA THR A 334 26.92 -18.64 -17.99
C THR A 334 25.81 -19.65 -17.84
N GLY A 335 25.14 -19.99 -18.94
CA GLY A 335 24.02 -20.92 -18.96
C GLY A 335 22.80 -20.43 -18.20
N ILE A 336 21.86 -21.35 -18.00
CA ILE A 336 20.63 -21.08 -17.25
C ILE A 336 20.96 -21.03 -15.76
N GLN A 337 20.58 -19.91 -15.13
CA GLN A 337 20.52 -19.77 -13.68
C GLN A 337 19.07 -19.58 -13.26
N ALA A 338 18.66 -20.12 -12.12
CA ALA A 338 17.30 -19.92 -11.61
C ALA A 338 17.32 -19.55 -10.13
N ALA A 339 16.47 -18.59 -9.76
CA ALA A 339 16.33 -18.15 -8.39
C ALA A 339 14.87 -17.82 -8.04
N ILE A 340 14.40 -18.33 -6.90
CA ILE A 340 13.04 -18.13 -6.41
C ILE A 340 13.01 -16.91 -5.50
N ALA A 341 12.25 -15.88 -5.88
CA ALA A 341 12.17 -14.65 -5.09
C ALA A 341 11.24 -14.83 -3.88
N TYR A 342 11.74 -14.48 -2.69
CA TYR A 342 10.95 -14.43 -1.47
C TYR A 342 9.89 -13.30 -1.52
N ASN A 343 8.70 -13.64 -1.04
CA ASN A 343 7.51 -12.80 -0.87
C ASN A 343 6.95 -13.08 0.54
N SER A 344 6.24 -12.15 1.17
CA SER A 344 5.66 -12.40 2.50
C SER A 344 4.67 -13.57 2.51
N ARG A 345 3.99 -13.84 1.36
CA ARG A 345 3.13 -15.03 1.18
C ARG A 345 3.86 -16.38 1.33
N HIS A 346 5.18 -16.39 1.44
CA HIS A 346 5.91 -17.59 1.81
C HIS A 346 5.83 -17.74 3.32
N SER A 347 5.36 -18.91 3.74
CA SER A 347 5.23 -19.33 5.12
C SER A 347 6.52 -19.45 5.90
N VAL A 348 7.62 -19.57 5.17
CA VAL A 348 8.95 -19.66 5.76
C VAL A 348 9.30 -18.32 6.40
N LYS A 349 9.92 -18.38 7.58
CA LYS A 349 10.51 -17.24 8.26
C LYS A 349 11.27 -16.36 7.26
N PHE A 350 10.97 -15.07 7.25
CA PHE A 350 11.58 -14.16 6.28
C PHE A 350 13.11 -14.23 6.35
N PRO A 351 13.81 -14.34 5.20
CA PRO A 351 15.26 -14.52 5.20
C PRO A 351 15.98 -13.26 5.66
N CYS A 352 15.45 -12.07 5.40
CA CYS A 352 16.06 -10.78 5.74
C CYS A 352 15.00 -9.69 5.85
N PHE A 353 15.22 -8.67 6.69
CA PHE A 353 14.38 -7.47 6.70
C PHE A 353 14.51 -6.70 5.39
N PRO A 354 13.42 -6.09 4.87
CA PRO A 354 13.46 -5.35 3.63
C PRO A 354 14.18 -4.00 3.76
N GLY A 355 14.48 -3.40 2.61
CA GLY A 355 14.95 -2.01 2.50
C GLY A 355 16.46 -1.86 2.37
N VAL A 356 16.83 -0.74 1.76
CA VAL A 356 18.20 -0.29 1.50
C VAL A 356 18.61 0.69 2.59
N SER A 357 19.81 0.58 3.17
CA SER A 357 20.29 1.50 4.20
C SER A 357 20.60 2.89 3.60
N PRO A 358 20.64 3.97 4.39
CA PRO A 358 21.00 5.29 3.84
C PRO A 358 22.43 5.35 3.27
N LEU A 359 23.34 4.48 3.72
CA LEU A 359 24.68 4.36 3.15
C LEU A 359 24.61 3.75 1.75
N ASP A 360 23.91 2.63 1.61
CA ASP A 360 23.74 1.95 0.33
C ASP A 360 22.97 2.79 -0.68
N LEU A 361 21.98 3.58 -0.23
CA LEU A 361 21.27 4.56 -1.07
C LEU A 361 22.26 5.57 -1.66
N ALA A 362 23.14 6.13 -0.83
CA ALA A 362 24.14 7.10 -1.28
C ALA A 362 25.18 6.47 -2.23
N SER A 363 25.60 5.23 -1.99
CA SER A 363 26.52 4.49 -2.87
C SER A 363 25.92 4.28 -4.26
N LEU A 364 24.67 3.79 -4.34
CA LEU A 364 23.97 3.57 -5.61
C LEU A 364 23.69 4.86 -6.36
N ASP A 365 23.24 5.90 -5.65
CA ASP A 365 23.01 7.22 -6.22
C ASP A 365 24.28 7.83 -6.81
N SER A 366 25.40 7.71 -6.08
CA SER A 366 26.72 8.17 -6.54
C SER A 366 27.19 7.37 -7.76
N ALA A 367 26.95 6.06 -7.80
CA ALA A 367 27.30 5.24 -8.95
C ALA A 367 26.52 5.65 -10.21
N ILE A 368 25.22 5.90 -10.08
CA ILE A 368 24.39 6.41 -11.19
C ILE A 368 24.92 7.77 -11.66
N LYS A 369 25.18 8.69 -10.73
CA LYS A 369 25.74 10.02 -11.05
C LYS A 369 27.07 9.91 -11.80
N ASN A 370 28.01 9.16 -11.26
CA ASN A 370 29.34 8.98 -11.83
C ASN A 370 29.25 8.39 -13.25
N LYS A 371 28.34 7.44 -13.49
CA LYS A 371 28.13 6.86 -14.82
C LYS A 371 27.60 7.88 -15.82
N ILE A 372 26.63 8.71 -15.41
CA ILE A 372 26.10 9.79 -16.23
C ILE A 372 27.20 10.78 -16.61
N GLU A 373 28.03 11.19 -15.66
CA GLU A 373 29.11 12.15 -15.87
C GLU A 373 30.27 11.57 -16.70
N GLN A 374 30.75 10.37 -16.39
CA GLN A 374 31.86 9.71 -17.08
C GLN A 374 31.58 9.44 -18.56
N GLU A 375 30.35 9.02 -18.88
CA GLU A 375 29.94 8.67 -20.25
C GLU A 375 29.35 9.88 -20.99
N ASN A 376 29.35 11.08 -20.39
CA ASN A 376 28.72 12.29 -20.91
C ASN A 376 27.28 12.04 -21.40
N LEU A 377 26.52 11.26 -20.61
CA LEU A 377 25.14 10.95 -20.95
C LEU A 377 24.29 12.23 -20.91
N PRO A 378 23.26 12.35 -21.75
CA PRO A 378 22.41 13.53 -21.81
C PRO A 378 21.44 13.63 -20.61
N PHE A 379 21.83 13.18 -19.42
CA PHE A 379 21.04 13.28 -18.20
C PHE A 379 21.64 14.27 -17.23
N ARG A 380 20.77 15.02 -16.56
CA ARG A 380 21.15 15.92 -15.46
C ARG A 380 20.33 15.60 -14.23
N ARG A 381 20.93 15.72 -13.04
CA ARG A 381 20.16 15.66 -11.80
C ARG A 381 19.21 16.85 -11.73
N LEU A 382 17.95 16.58 -11.42
CA LEU A 382 16.94 17.63 -11.36
C LEU A 382 16.78 18.19 -9.95
N GLY A 383 17.38 19.36 -9.73
CA GLY A 383 17.18 20.16 -8.53
C GLY A 383 17.70 19.55 -7.23
N GLU A 384 17.65 20.36 -6.17
CA GLU A 384 17.95 19.92 -4.81
C GLU A 384 16.76 20.22 -3.89
N GLY A 385 16.57 19.39 -2.86
CA GLY A 385 15.63 19.68 -1.80
C GLY A 385 16.28 20.54 -0.74
N ILE A 386 15.98 21.84 -0.69
CA ILE A 386 16.53 22.75 0.33
C ILE A 386 15.61 22.78 1.55
N ARG A 387 16.20 22.55 2.73
CA ARG A 387 15.43 22.53 3.98
C ARG A 387 14.81 23.89 4.24
N LYS A 388 13.49 23.92 4.40
CA LYS A 388 12.79 25.12 4.85
C LYS A 388 12.89 25.21 6.37
N SER A 389 13.39 26.35 6.84
CA SER A 389 13.56 26.61 8.27
C SER A 389 12.24 27.09 8.87
N GLY A 390 11.43 26.16 9.36
CA GLY A 390 10.36 26.46 10.30
C GLY A 390 10.87 26.40 11.74
N LYS A 391 10.30 27.20 12.66
CA LYS A 391 10.40 26.91 14.09
C LYS A 391 9.64 25.62 14.36
N TYR A 392 10.30 24.47 14.24
CA TYR A 392 9.71 23.22 14.71
C TYR A 392 9.78 23.20 16.24
N THR A 393 8.66 23.52 16.86
CA THR A 393 8.42 23.34 18.28
C THR A 393 7.54 22.10 18.42
N PRO A 394 7.98 21.03 19.10
CA PRO A 394 7.12 19.89 19.41
C PRO A 394 5.79 20.38 19.98
N PHE A 395 4.68 19.88 19.45
CA PHE A 395 3.37 20.32 19.92
C PHE A 395 3.09 19.84 21.33
N TRP A 396 3.31 18.54 21.52
CA TRP A 396 3.18 17.86 22.78
C TRP A 396 4.42 18.13 23.61
N GLU A 397 4.23 18.39 24.90
CA GLU A 397 5.33 18.59 25.83
C GLU A 397 6.32 17.41 25.75
N PRO A 398 7.62 17.68 25.58
CA PRO A 398 8.63 16.64 25.49
C PRO A 398 8.73 15.88 26.81
N VAL A 399 8.87 14.56 26.72
CA VAL A 399 9.06 13.69 27.87
C VAL A 399 10.36 14.07 28.59
N LYS A 400 10.33 14.20 29.93
CA LYS A 400 11.56 14.34 30.73
C LYS A 400 12.40 13.07 30.51
N SER A 401 13.61 13.22 29.98
CA SER A 401 14.48 12.09 29.62
C SER A 401 14.65 11.13 30.81
N GLN A 402 14.09 9.93 30.68
CA GLN A 402 14.39 8.85 31.60
C GLN A 402 15.84 8.40 31.39
N LYS A 403 16.56 8.09 32.47
CA LYS A 403 17.89 7.47 32.39
C LYS A 403 17.77 6.15 31.62
N GLU A 404 18.72 5.87 30.74
CA GLU A 404 18.83 4.57 30.06
C GLU A 404 18.79 3.44 31.10
N GLY A 405 17.75 2.60 31.04
CA GLY A 405 17.59 1.42 31.93
C GLY A 405 16.32 1.38 32.79
N SER A 406 15.52 2.45 32.92
CA SER A 406 14.26 2.38 33.69
C SER A 406 13.10 1.85 32.83
N GLN A 407 12.48 0.73 33.23
CA GLN A 407 11.46 0.05 32.42
C GLN A 407 10.05 0.68 32.43
N LYS A 408 9.73 1.66 33.29
CA LYS A 408 8.44 2.39 33.25
C LYS A 408 8.58 3.84 33.76
N PRO A 409 7.82 4.81 33.25
CA PRO A 409 7.70 6.13 33.86
C PRO A 409 6.99 6.06 35.21
N ASN A 410 7.57 6.71 36.22
CA ASN A 410 7.00 6.82 37.56
C ASN A 410 5.71 7.67 37.56
N ASN A 411 5.60 8.64 36.63
CA ASN A 411 4.41 9.44 36.43
C ASN A 411 3.72 9.05 35.10
N PRO A 412 2.43 8.68 35.08
CA PRO A 412 1.67 8.42 33.85
C PRO A 412 1.71 9.56 32.81
N ASP A 413 1.86 10.81 33.25
CA ASP A 413 1.96 11.97 32.35
C ASP A 413 3.32 12.09 31.62
N ASP A 414 4.30 11.26 31.97
CA ASP A 414 5.59 11.18 31.28
C ASP A 414 5.57 10.18 30.11
N LEU A 415 4.42 9.55 29.81
CA LEU A 415 4.29 8.63 28.67
C LEU A 415 4.49 9.35 27.33
N SER A 416 5.18 8.71 26.38
CA SER A 416 5.47 9.35 25.09
C SER A 416 4.24 9.64 24.24
N THR A 417 3.22 8.77 24.27
CA THR A 417 1.95 8.98 23.57
C THR A 417 1.05 9.97 24.33
N PRO A 418 0.59 11.07 23.71
CA PRO A 418 -0.26 12.07 24.37
C PRO A 418 -1.56 11.54 24.97
N MET A 419 -2.34 10.74 24.23
CA MET A 419 -3.61 10.16 24.70
C MET A 419 -3.45 8.99 25.69
N LEU A 420 -2.24 8.76 26.21
CA LEU A 420 -2.00 7.90 27.36
C LEU A 420 -1.67 8.70 28.63
N ARG A 421 -1.60 10.04 28.54
CA ARG A 421 -1.32 10.94 29.67
C ARG A 421 -2.66 11.41 30.27
N PRO A 422 -2.95 11.11 31.55
CA PRO A 422 -4.20 11.54 32.18
C PRO A 422 -4.49 13.05 32.05
N LYS A 423 -3.45 13.90 32.15
CA LYS A 423 -3.59 15.36 32.02
C LYS A 423 -4.05 15.84 30.64
N ILE A 424 -3.97 14.98 29.62
CA ILE A 424 -4.40 15.26 28.24
C ILE A 424 -5.70 14.51 27.94
N ALA A 425 -5.75 13.21 28.24
CA ALA A 425 -6.86 12.34 27.87
C ALA A 425 -8.16 12.67 28.62
N ALA A 426 -8.09 12.93 29.93
CA ALA A 426 -9.29 13.22 30.71
C ALA A 426 -9.96 14.54 30.28
N PRO A 427 -9.25 15.68 30.17
CA PRO A 427 -9.86 16.93 29.69
C PRO A 427 -10.35 16.86 28.24
N ALA A 428 -9.67 16.09 27.38
CA ALA A 428 -10.12 15.88 26.01
C ALA A 428 -11.43 15.08 25.94
N THR A 429 -11.55 14.05 26.78
CA THR A 429 -12.71 13.13 26.81
C THR A 429 -13.96 13.83 27.31
N PHE A 430 -13.85 14.66 28.34
CA PHE A 430 -15.00 15.30 29.00
C PHE A 430 -15.17 16.79 28.66
N ARG A 431 -14.57 17.26 27.56
CA ARG A 431 -14.60 18.69 27.18
C ARG A 431 -16.02 19.21 26.91
N HIS A 432 -16.84 18.38 26.28
CA HIS A 432 -18.20 18.73 25.85
C HIS A 432 -19.15 17.58 26.18
N THR A 433 -20.26 17.88 26.83
CA THR A 433 -21.27 16.89 27.24
C THR A 433 -21.81 16.09 26.05
N GLU A 434 -22.05 16.76 24.92
CA GLU A 434 -22.57 16.14 23.68
C GLU A 434 -21.60 15.12 23.04
N SER A 435 -20.29 15.25 23.27
CA SER A 435 -19.26 14.37 22.70
C SER A 435 -18.54 13.51 23.75
N SER A 436 -19.01 13.55 25.00
CA SER A 436 -18.43 12.77 26.10
C SER A 436 -19.00 11.35 26.11
N PRO A 437 -18.17 10.31 26.25
CA PRO A 437 -18.67 8.96 26.39
C PRO A 437 -19.43 8.84 27.71
N HIS A 438 -20.64 8.31 27.63
CA HIS A 438 -21.51 8.08 28.77
C HIS A 438 -21.34 6.65 29.31
N THR A 439 -21.14 5.67 28.42
CA THR A 439 -21.02 4.25 28.79
C THR A 439 -19.81 3.59 28.14
N ILE A 440 -19.02 2.87 28.95
CA ILE A 440 -18.05 1.88 28.46
C ILE A 440 -18.48 0.48 28.91
N LEU A 441 -18.76 -0.39 27.95
CA LEU A 441 -19.06 -1.79 28.16
C LEU A 441 -17.78 -2.63 28.05
N ILE A 442 -17.49 -3.45 29.05
CA ILE A 442 -16.36 -4.39 29.04
C ILE A 442 -16.94 -5.81 28.92
N LEU A 443 -16.74 -6.41 27.75
CA LEU A 443 -17.07 -7.80 27.48
C LEU A 443 -15.82 -8.64 27.71
N TRP A 444 -15.78 -9.35 28.84
CA TRP A 444 -14.59 -10.04 29.33
C TRP A 444 -14.77 -11.56 29.36
N GLU A 445 -13.69 -12.30 29.09
CA GLU A 445 -13.58 -13.74 29.31
C GLU A 445 -12.78 -13.99 30.60
N THR A 446 -11.72 -13.21 30.80
CA THR A 446 -10.83 -13.35 31.96
C THR A 446 -10.98 -12.17 32.91
N GLN A 447 -11.14 -12.45 34.21
CA GLN A 447 -11.25 -11.40 35.24
C GLN A 447 -10.03 -10.48 35.25
N LYS A 448 -8.82 -11.03 35.02
CA LYS A 448 -7.58 -10.26 34.90
C LYS A 448 -7.65 -9.20 33.80
N CYS A 449 -8.26 -9.52 32.65
CA CYS A 449 -8.44 -8.56 31.56
C CYS A 449 -9.45 -7.48 31.94
N ARG A 450 -10.60 -7.88 32.52
CA ARG A 450 -11.62 -6.96 33.02
C ARG A 450 -11.03 -5.93 33.98
N ASP A 451 -10.36 -6.40 35.02
CA ASP A 451 -9.85 -5.54 36.09
C ASP A 451 -8.76 -4.60 35.55
N ALA A 452 -7.86 -5.09 34.71
CA ALA A 452 -6.83 -4.26 34.09
C ALA A 452 -7.42 -3.17 33.17
N LEU A 453 -8.52 -3.43 32.46
CA LEU A 453 -9.20 -2.43 31.65
C LEU A 453 -9.87 -1.36 32.52
N ILE A 454 -10.56 -1.75 33.60
CA ILE A 454 -11.17 -0.81 34.55
C ILE A 454 -10.09 0.08 35.16
N ASP A 455 -9.00 -0.52 35.65
CA ASP A 455 -7.88 0.20 36.26
C ASP A 455 -7.28 1.23 35.30
N GLU A 456 -7.05 0.85 34.03
CA GLU A 456 -6.49 1.76 33.04
C GLU A 456 -7.49 2.87 32.66
N ILE A 457 -8.79 2.58 32.54
CA ILE A 457 -9.82 3.61 32.30
C ILE A 457 -9.85 4.62 33.46
N CYS A 458 -9.93 4.14 34.71
CA CYS A 458 -9.96 5.00 35.89
C CYS A 458 -8.73 5.88 35.99
N LYS A 459 -7.56 5.29 35.76
CA LYS A 459 -6.27 5.98 35.77
C LYS A 459 -6.17 7.02 34.66
N LEU A 460 -6.52 6.67 33.42
CA LEU A 460 -6.38 7.55 32.26
C LEU A 460 -7.37 8.72 32.31
N LEU A 461 -8.59 8.46 32.78
CA LEU A 461 -9.67 9.46 32.82
C LEU A 461 -9.76 10.19 34.17
N SER A 462 -8.90 9.84 35.15
CA SER A 462 -8.90 10.43 36.50
C SER A 462 -10.28 10.39 37.17
N ILE A 463 -10.89 9.21 37.16
CA ILE A 463 -12.21 8.92 37.75
C ILE A 463 -12.11 7.76 38.75
N SER A 464 -13.04 7.73 39.70
CA SER A 464 -13.12 6.71 40.75
C SER A 464 -14.55 6.22 40.93
N PRO A 465 -14.77 4.96 41.39
CA PRO A 465 -16.11 4.43 41.58
C PRO A 465 -16.88 5.24 42.64
N GLN A 466 -18.17 5.46 42.39
CA GLN A 466 -19.10 6.08 43.33
C GLN A 466 -20.32 5.17 43.50
N GLY A 467 -20.74 4.98 44.76
CA GLY A 467 -21.90 4.18 45.10
C GLY A 467 -21.63 2.67 45.02
N GLU A 468 -22.70 1.90 45.15
CA GLU A 468 -22.64 0.43 45.10
C GLU A 468 -22.71 -0.07 43.66
N THR A 469 -22.00 -1.16 43.37
CA THR A 469 -22.11 -1.88 42.11
C THR A 469 -23.48 -2.56 42.02
N ILE A 470 -24.24 -2.21 40.99
CA ILE A 470 -25.57 -2.77 40.73
C ILE A 470 -25.41 -4.00 39.83
N ASN A 471 -26.05 -5.12 40.18
CA ASN A 471 -26.17 -6.25 39.28
C ASN A 471 -27.38 -6.03 38.38
N TYR A 472 -27.20 -6.25 37.08
CA TYR A 472 -28.30 -6.25 36.12
C TYR A 472 -28.39 -7.62 35.46
N GLU A 473 -29.57 -7.91 34.92
CA GLU A 473 -29.84 -9.11 34.15
C GLU A 473 -30.41 -8.70 32.80
N THR A 474 -29.85 -9.26 31.73
CA THR A 474 -30.33 -9.06 30.36
C THR A 474 -31.55 -9.96 30.08
N LEU A 475 -32.30 -9.69 29.01
CA LEU A 475 -33.45 -10.51 28.61
C LEU A 475 -33.15 -12.02 28.53
N PRO A 476 -31.98 -12.47 28.04
CA PRO A 476 -31.61 -13.88 28.02
C PRO A 476 -31.13 -14.47 29.36
N GLY A 477 -31.19 -13.71 30.46
CA GLY A 477 -30.75 -14.14 31.78
C GLY A 477 -29.23 -14.02 32.02
N LEU A 478 -28.50 -13.28 31.18
CA LEU A 478 -27.08 -13.01 31.45
C LEU A 478 -26.95 -11.91 32.49
N THR A 479 -26.17 -12.18 33.52
CA THR A 479 -25.89 -11.23 34.59
C THR A 479 -24.64 -10.41 34.28
N GLY A 480 -24.69 -9.13 34.63
CA GLY A 480 -23.57 -8.21 34.54
C GLY A 480 -23.54 -7.26 35.73
N LYS A 481 -22.50 -6.43 35.77
CA LYS A 481 -22.29 -5.42 36.81
C LYS A 481 -22.20 -4.04 36.21
N GLU A 482 -22.89 -3.10 36.82
CA GLU A 482 -22.87 -1.69 36.48
C GLU A 482 -22.29 -0.90 37.64
N THR A 483 -21.41 0.06 37.37
CA THR A 483 -20.87 0.97 38.38
C THR A 483 -20.66 2.34 37.76
N ILE A 484 -21.06 3.38 38.48
CA ILE A 484 -20.84 4.78 38.10
C ILE A 484 -19.45 5.18 38.61
N TYR A 485 -18.65 5.77 37.73
CA TYR A 485 -17.35 6.33 38.05
C TYR A 485 -17.42 7.83 37.83
N GLN A 486 -16.88 8.62 38.76
CA GLN A 486 -16.94 10.07 38.67
C GLN A 486 -15.69 10.75 39.22
N ASN A 487 -15.57 12.04 38.90
CA ASN A 487 -14.78 13.02 39.65
C ASN A 487 -15.65 14.26 39.92
N GLN A 488 -15.05 15.42 40.24
CA GLN A 488 -15.81 16.60 40.68
C GLN A 488 -16.90 17.08 39.70
N ASP A 489 -16.70 16.91 38.38
CA ASP A 489 -17.57 17.52 37.36
C ASP A 489 -18.03 16.55 36.26
N VAL A 490 -17.61 15.29 36.29
CA VAL A 490 -17.90 14.31 35.21
C VAL A 490 -18.26 12.94 35.77
N TYR A 491 -19.09 12.19 35.03
CA TYR A 491 -19.38 10.79 35.33
C TYR A 491 -19.29 9.93 34.07
N LEU A 492 -18.95 8.66 34.28
CA LEU A 492 -18.86 7.62 33.28
C LEU A 492 -19.42 6.34 33.86
N ARG A 493 -20.34 5.70 33.14
CA ARG A 493 -20.84 4.38 33.51
C ARG A 493 -19.95 3.30 32.91
N ILE A 494 -19.44 2.40 33.75
CA ILE A 494 -18.76 1.19 33.29
C ILE A 494 -19.65 -0.01 33.55
N ILE A 495 -19.97 -0.72 32.48
CA ILE A 495 -20.74 -1.97 32.51
C ILE A 495 -19.78 -3.12 32.23
N THR A 496 -19.88 -4.22 32.99
CA THR A 496 -19.06 -5.42 32.76
C THR A 496 -19.96 -6.65 32.61
N GLN A 497 -19.67 -7.46 31.59
CA GLN A 497 -20.41 -8.68 31.29
C GLN A 497 -19.46 -9.75 30.76
N HIS A 498 -19.71 -11.02 31.10
CA HIS A 498 -18.95 -12.12 30.54
C HIS A 498 -19.26 -12.26 29.03
N VAL A 499 -18.25 -12.55 28.20
CA VAL A 499 -18.46 -12.71 26.74
C VAL A 499 -19.39 -13.89 26.42
N SER A 500 -19.30 -14.97 27.19
CA SER A 500 -20.07 -16.20 26.96
C SER A 500 -19.94 -16.63 25.48
N ASP A 501 -21.02 -17.03 24.82
CA ASP A 501 -20.95 -17.51 23.44
C ASP A 501 -20.75 -16.41 22.38
N ILE A 502 -20.78 -15.12 22.74
CA ILE A 502 -20.75 -14.04 21.73
C ILE A 502 -19.42 -13.96 20.98
N THR A 503 -18.33 -14.43 21.60
CA THR A 503 -17.00 -14.51 20.99
C THR A 503 -16.59 -15.94 20.64
N ALA A 504 -17.51 -16.91 20.80
CA ALA A 504 -17.26 -18.30 20.47
C ALA A 504 -17.11 -18.49 18.95
N ARG A 505 -16.34 -19.52 18.59
CA ARG A 505 -16.07 -19.93 17.21
C ARG A 505 -17.36 -20.12 16.40
N LEU A 506 -17.36 -19.70 15.13
CA LEU A 506 -18.47 -19.99 14.20
C LEU A 506 -18.30 -21.40 13.62
N ASP A 507 -19.31 -22.25 13.82
CA ASP A 507 -19.28 -23.65 13.39
C ASP A 507 -19.71 -23.83 11.92
N VAL A 508 -18.82 -23.42 11.01
CA VAL A 508 -19.07 -23.42 9.55
C VAL A 508 -19.16 -24.82 8.94
N ASP A 509 -18.66 -25.84 9.64
CA ASP A 509 -18.66 -27.23 9.18
C ASP A 509 -19.89 -28.02 9.69
N ASN A 510 -20.70 -27.42 10.58
CA ASN A 510 -21.94 -28.05 11.03
C ASN A 510 -22.89 -28.30 9.85
N PRO A 511 -23.33 -29.56 9.63
CA PRO A 511 -24.25 -29.90 8.54
C PRO A 511 -25.65 -29.29 8.71
N GLU A 512 -26.08 -28.98 9.93
CA GLU A 512 -27.39 -28.39 10.24
C GLU A 512 -27.49 -26.90 9.87
N VAL A 513 -26.35 -26.22 9.68
CA VAL A 513 -26.33 -24.82 9.25
C VAL A 513 -26.74 -24.73 7.78
N GLU A 514 -27.85 -24.05 7.51
CA GLU A 514 -28.34 -23.81 6.15
C GLU A 514 -27.29 -23.08 5.31
N GLY A 515 -27.14 -23.49 4.04
CA GLY A 515 -26.29 -22.83 3.06
C GLY A 515 -25.63 -23.81 2.09
N ASN A 516 -25.63 -23.44 0.81
CA ASN A 516 -25.13 -24.29 -0.28
C ASN A 516 -23.59 -24.45 -0.28
N ASN A 517 -22.87 -23.58 0.44
CA ASN A 517 -21.41 -23.62 0.55
C ASN A 517 -20.93 -22.97 1.86
N ARG A 518 -19.65 -23.15 2.20
CA ARG A 518 -19.03 -22.60 3.42
C ARG A 518 -19.19 -21.09 3.57
N GLN A 519 -19.11 -20.32 2.48
CA GLN A 519 -19.30 -18.87 2.54
C GLN A 519 -20.74 -18.50 2.92
N GLN A 520 -21.74 -19.18 2.35
CA GLN A 520 -23.15 -18.94 2.69
C GLN A 520 -23.44 -19.34 4.14
N LYS A 521 -22.93 -20.50 4.58
CA LYS A 521 -23.03 -20.92 5.99
C LYS A 521 -22.42 -19.89 6.93
N ARG A 522 -21.23 -19.37 6.60
CA ARG A 522 -20.57 -18.31 7.36
C ARG A 522 -21.41 -17.04 7.44
N ILE A 523 -22.00 -16.58 6.33
CA ILE A 523 -22.87 -15.39 6.32
C ILE A 523 -24.04 -15.61 7.28
N ASN A 524 -24.72 -16.75 7.17
CA ASN A 524 -25.86 -17.10 8.03
C ASN A 524 -25.46 -17.17 9.52
N LEU A 525 -24.27 -17.71 9.82
CA LEU A 525 -23.72 -17.76 11.18
C LEU A 525 -23.36 -16.37 11.72
N ILE A 526 -22.81 -15.48 10.88
CA ILE A 526 -22.55 -14.09 11.24
C ILE A 526 -23.86 -13.39 11.57
N ASP A 527 -24.86 -13.51 10.71
CA ASP A 527 -26.17 -12.89 10.92
C ASP A 527 -26.81 -13.42 12.21
N LYS A 528 -26.80 -14.73 12.44
CA LYS A 528 -27.28 -15.33 13.71
C LYS A 528 -26.53 -14.77 14.92
N ARG A 529 -25.20 -14.68 14.85
CA ARG A 529 -24.37 -14.14 15.92
C ARG A 529 -24.63 -12.64 16.16
N VAL A 530 -24.86 -11.86 15.11
CA VAL A 530 -25.24 -10.44 15.20
C VAL A 530 -26.57 -10.28 15.96
N HIS A 531 -27.59 -11.06 15.60
CA HIS A 531 -28.88 -11.04 16.32
C HIS A 531 -28.75 -11.50 17.77
N GLN A 532 -27.90 -12.49 18.04
CA GLN A 532 -27.58 -12.93 19.40
C GLN A 532 -26.92 -11.80 20.20
N ILE A 533 -25.94 -11.09 19.63
CA ILE A 533 -25.29 -9.97 20.30
C ILE A 533 -26.31 -8.87 20.62
N LEU A 534 -27.17 -8.51 19.67
CA LEU A 534 -28.19 -7.49 19.87
C LEU A 534 -29.13 -7.78 21.05
N SER A 535 -29.49 -9.05 21.28
CA SER A 535 -30.35 -9.44 22.41
C SER A 535 -29.58 -9.63 23.72
N TYR A 536 -28.27 -9.86 23.65
CA TYR A 536 -27.41 -10.17 24.81
C TYR A 536 -26.79 -8.92 25.43
N LEU A 537 -26.74 -7.80 24.71
CA LEU A 537 -26.11 -6.58 25.20
C LEU A 537 -27.12 -5.62 25.83
N PRO A 538 -26.74 -4.91 26.91
CA PRO A 538 -27.58 -3.89 27.50
C PRO A 538 -27.74 -2.70 26.56
N ALA A 539 -28.88 -1.99 26.66
CA ALA A 539 -29.12 -0.80 25.86
C ALA A 539 -28.08 0.30 26.19
N PRO A 540 -27.48 0.95 25.19
CA PRO A 540 -26.56 2.05 25.41
C PRO A 540 -27.30 3.31 25.86
N GLU A 541 -26.62 4.19 26.58
CA GLU A 541 -27.08 5.56 26.83
C GLU A 541 -26.04 6.53 26.30
N GLY A 542 -26.48 7.53 25.54
CA GLY A 542 -25.59 8.52 24.91
C GLY A 542 -24.48 7.87 24.08
N LEU A 543 -23.35 8.56 23.98
CA LEU A 543 -22.17 8.04 23.30
C LEU A 543 -21.59 6.85 24.07
N SER A 544 -21.67 5.66 23.48
CA SER A 544 -21.31 4.40 24.15
C SER A 544 -20.30 3.59 23.36
N GLY A 545 -19.40 2.90 24.05
CA GLY A 545 -18.39 2.06 23.42
C GLY A 545 -18.09 0.79 24.20
N ALA A 546 -17.45 -0.18 23.54
CA ALA A 546 -17.19 -1.49 24.10
C ALA A 546 -15.73 -1.95 23.94
N LEU A 547 -15.19 -2.56 24.98
CA LEU A 547 -13.91 -3.28 24.97
C LEU A 547 -14.22 -4.77 25.03
N VAL A 548 -13.84 -5.50 23.97
CA VAL A 548 -14.23 -6.91 23.80
C VAL A 548 -13.01 -7.81 23.82
N GLU A 549 -12.92 -8.67 24.83
CA GLU A 549 -11.91 -9.71 24.87
C GLU A 549 -12.24 -10.81 23.85
N ILE A 550 -11.30 -11.09 22.94
CA ILE A 550 -11.46 -12.12 21.92
C ILE A 550 -10.17 -12.93 21.78
N LYS A 551 -10.33 -14.24 21.55
CA LYS A 551 -9.19 -15.14 21.29
C LYS A 551 -8.41 -14.67 20.04
N PRO A 552 -7.09 -14.97 19.96
CA PRO A 552 -6.29 -14.63 18.79
C PRO A 552 -6.74 -15.41 17.55
N LYS A 553 -6.49 -14.84 16.36
CA LYS A 553 -6.92 -15.38 15.05
C LYS A 553 -6.59 -16.87 14.87
N LYS A 554 -5.42 -17.32 15.35
CA LYS A 554 -4.97 -18.72 15.31
C LYS A 554 -5.91 -19.72 15.98
N TYR A 555 -6.74 -19.27 16.92
CA TYR A 555 -7.73 -20.10 17.59
C TYR A 555 -8.93 -20.45 16.69
N PHE A 556 -9.17 -19.64 15.65
CA PHE A 556 -10.30 -19.76 14.75
C PHE A 556 -9.89 -20.35 13.41
N PHE A 557 -9.42 -21.60 13.43
CA PHE A 557 -9.15 -22.36 12.21
C PHE A 557 -10.30 -23.34 11.90
N PRO A 558 -10.88 -23.33 10.69
CA PRO A 558 -10.49 -22.56 9.51
C PRO A 558 -10.86 -21.07 9.63
N PRO A 559 -10.24 -20.14 8.87
CA PRO A 559 -10.44 -18.69 9.01
C PRO A 559 -11.89 -18.22 8.95
N GLU A 560 -12.76 -18.95 8.26
CA GLU A 560 -14.20 -18.74 8.18
C GLU A 560 -14.92 -18.84 9.53
N SER A 561 -14.31 -19.53 10.49
CA SER A 561 -14.81 -19.68 11.85
C SER A 561 -14.56 -18.47 12.76
N ASP A 562 -13.81 -17.44 12.32
CA ASP A 562 -13.48 -16.26 13.13
C ASP A 562 -14.73 -15.38 13.38
N PRO A 563 -15.19 -15.22 14.63
CA PRO A 563 -16.37 -14.43 14.98
C PRO A 563 -16.10 -12.93 15.02
N LYS A 564 -14.85 -12.46 14.85
CA LYS A 564 -14.45 -11.06 15.00
C LYS A 564 -15.29 -10.10 14.15
N LEU A 565 -15.68 -10.50 12.94
CA LEU A 565 -16.53 -9.69 12.07
C LEU A 565 -17.97 -9.59 12.60
N ALA A 566 -18.54 -10.70 13.09
CA ALA A 566 -19.86 -10.70 13.70
C ALA A 566 -19.90 -9.84 14.96
N VAL A 567 -18.86 -9.93 15.80
CA VAL A 567 -18.70 -9.09 16.99
C VAL A 567 -18.62 -7.61 16.61
N ARG A 568 -17.79 -7.25 15.62
CA ARG A 568 -17.65 -5.88 15.12
C ARG A 568 -19.00 -5.27 14.72
N ILE A 569 -19.77 -6.02 13.93
CA ILE A 569 -21.07 -5.59 13.39
C ILE A 569 -22.11 -5.56 14.51
N GLY A 570 -22.29 -6.66 15.24
CA GLY A 570 -23.35 -6.80 16.25
C GLY A 570 -23.21 -5.83 17.41
N VAL A 571 -21.98 -5.62 17.91
CA VAL A 571 -21.74 -4.68 19.01
C VAL A 571 -21.99 -3.23 18.54
N MET A 572 -21.63 -2.90 17.29
CA MET A 572 -21.93 -1.57 16.73
C MET A 572 -23.42 -1.36 16.49
N GLN A 573 -24.14 -2.37 15.99
CA GLN A 573 -25.59 -2.31 15.83
C GLN A 573 -26.33 -2.23 17.18
N ALA A 574 -25.74 -2.79 18.24
CA ALA A 574 -26.20 -2.59 19.61
C ALA A 574 -25.92 -1.16 20.14
N GLY A 575 -25.29 -0.30 19.33
CA GLY A 575 -25.01 1.11 19.63
C GLY A 575 -23.69 1.35 20.36
N TYR A 576 -22.74 0.40 20.32
CA TYR A 576 -21.41 0.55 20.89
C TYR A 576 -20.31 0.53 19.83
N VAL A 577 -19.58 1.64 19.65
CA VAL A 577 -18.29 1.58 18.95
C VAL A 577 -17.34 0.68 19.73
N ASN A 578 -16.62 -0.23 19.07
CA ASN A 578 -15.95 -1.32 19.76
C ASN A 578 -14.47 -1.48 19.42
N GLN A 579 -13.68 -1.81 20.44
CA GLN A 579 -12.29 -2.18 20.30
C GLN A 579 -12.05 -3.57 20.87
N HIS A 580 -11.28 -4.39 20.15
CA HIS A 580 -10.99 -5.76 20.56
C HIS A 580 -9.63 -5.85 21.24
N ILE A 581 -9.53 -6.72 22.23
CA ILE A 581 -8.30 -7.02 22.95
C ILE A 581 -8.13 -8.54 23.06
N HIS A 582 -6.89 -9.01 23.02
CA HIS A 582 -6.56 -10.41 23.30
C HIS A 582 -6.32 -10.62 24.78
N ALA A 583 -6.53 -11.85 25.25
CA ALA A 583 -6.23 -12.24 26.62
C ALA A 583 -4.83 -11.77 27.06
N LEU A 584 -4.74 -11.33 28.32
CA LEU A 584 -3.49 -10.82 28.89
C LEU A 584 -2.53 -11.95 29.28
N THR A 585 -3.04 -13.17 29.38
CA THR A 585 -2.35 -14.37 29.82
C THR A 585 -2.10 -15.37 28.70
N THR A 586 -1.11 -16.22 28.90
CA THR A 586 -0.78 -17.37 28.03
C THR A 586 -0.28 -18.52 28.90
N SER A 587 -0.47 -19.74 28.43
CA SER A 587 0.00 -20.96 29.11
C SER A 587 1.40 -21.35 28.62
N LYS A 588 2.28 -21.75 29.54
CA LYS A 588 3.51 -22.46 29.20
C LYS A 588 3.21 -23.89 28.72
N LYS A 589 4.22 -24.59 28.21
CA LYS A 589 4.15 -26.04 27.89
C LYS A 589 3.75 -26.92 29.09
N ASN A 590 3.86 -26.40 30.31
CA ASN A 590 3.51 -27.08 31.55
C ASN A 590 2.13 -26.63 32.10
N ASP A 591 1.29 -26.02 31.27
CA ASP A 591 -0.03 -25.46 31.60
C ASP A 591 -0.06 -24.34 32.67
N GLU A 592 1.11 -23.87 33.13
CA GLU A 592 1.20 -22.68 33.99
C GLU A 592 0.83 -21.41 33.21
N GLU A 593 -0.19 -20.70 33.69
CA GLU A 593 -0.63 -19.42 33.14
C GLU A 593 0.26 -18.26 33.62
N TYR A 594 0.79 -17.45 32.70
CA TYR A 594 1.57 -16.25 33.03
C TYR A 594 1.08 -15.01 32.27
N ILE A 595 1.33 -13.83 32.85
CA ILE A 595 0.99 -12.54 32.23
C ILE A 595 2.06 -12.17 31.22
N THR A 596 1.64 -11.82 30.01
CA THR A 596 2.57 -11.41 28.95
C THR A 596 3.25 -10.07 29.31
N ASN A 597 4.54 -9.94 28.99
CA ASN A 597 5.30 -8.68 29.16
C ASN A 597 4.70 -7.50 28.37
N LYS A 598 3.93 -7.78 27.32
CA LYS A 598 3.22 -6.79 26.49
C LYS A 598 1.80 -6.47 27.00
N SER A 599 1.30 -7.15 28.04
CA SER A 599 -0.08 -7.01 28.55
C SER A 599 -0.50 -5.56 28.83
N GLN A 600 0.28 -4.81 29.61
CA GLN A 600 -0.03 -3.42 29.93
C GLN A 600 -0.12 -2.53 28.68
N ASN A 601 0.81 -2.70 27.73
CA ASN A 601 0.77 -1.97 26.47
C ASN A 601 -0.47 -2.32 25.63
N ARG A 602 -0.96 -3.56 25.69
CA ARG A 602 -2.20 -3.97 25.00
C ARG A 602 -3.42 -3.29 25.61
N VAL A 603 -3.53 -3.27 26.94
CA VAL A 603 -4.62 -2.60 27.67
C VAL A 603 -4.64 -1.12 27.37
N GLN A 604 -3.50 -0.44 27.53
CA GLN A 604 -3.34 1.00 27.24
C GLN A 604 -3.76 1.35 25.81
N ARG A 605 -3.29 0.56 24.82
CA ARG A 605 -3.67 0.76 23.42
C ARG A 605 -5.14 0.49 23.16
N ALA A 606 -5.75 -0.51 23.79
CA ALA A 606 -7.17 -0.80 23.60
C ALA A 606 -8.06 0.34 24.12
N VAL A 607 -7.78 0.85 25.32
CA VAL A 607 -8.50 1.99 25.91
C VAL A 607 -8.30 3.25 25.06
N SER A 608 -7.04 3.57 24.70
CA SER A 608 -6.75 4.75 23.88
C SER A 608 -7.37 4.66 22.48
N ASP A 609 -7.38 3.49 21.86
CA ASP A 609 -8.02 3.29 20.55
C ASP A 609 -9.54 3.36 20.63
N LEU A 610 -10.16 2.98 21.75
CA LEU A 610 -11.60 3.23 21.97
C LEU A 610 -11.90 4.74 21.99
N LEU A 611 -11.09 5.54 22.70
CA LEU A 611 -11.25 7.01 22.69
C LEU A 611 -11.12 7.59 21.27
N ARG A 612 -10.24 7.01 20.43
CA ARG A 612 -10.15 7.38 19.00
C ARG A 612 -11.45 7.05 18.26
N GLN A 613 -12.09 5.93 18.56
CA GLN A 613 -13.34 5.54 17.90
C GLN A 613 -14.52 6.43 18.29
N PHE A 614 -14.50 7.03 19.49
CA PHE A 614 -15.40 8.12 19.86
C PHE A 614 -15.16 9.42 19.09
N GLY A 615 -14.04 9.54 18.37
CA GLY A 615 -13.68 10.78 17.66
C GLY A 615 -13.17 11.88 18.58
N ILE A 616 -12.62 11.53 19.74
CA ILE A 616 -12.10 12.50 20.71
C ILE A 616 -10.75 13.04 20.23
N LEU A 617 -10.49 14.34 20.39
CA LEU A 617 -9.15 14.90 20.25
C LEU A 617 -8.88 15.89 21.38
N PRO A 618 -7.63 15.96 21.87
CA PRO A 618 -7.20 17.11 22.65
C PRO A 618 -7.27 18.37 21.79
N ALA A 619 -7.62 19.50 22.40
CA ALA A 619 -7.64 20.79 21.74
C ALA A 619 -7.10 21.91 22.64
N PRO A 620 -6.54 23.00 22.07
CA PRO A 620 -6.49 23.31 20.63
C PRO A 620 -5.50 22.41 19.85
N LEU A 621 -5.70 22.28 18.54
CA LEU A 621 -4.81 21.57 17.61
C LEU A 621 -4.01 22.50 16.69
N ILE A 622 -4.41 23.77 16.63
CA ILE A 622 -3.72 24.86 15.95
C ILE A 622 -3.43 25.94 17.00
N GLU A 623 -2.19 26.38 17.07
CA GLU A 623 -1.78 27.47 17.95
C GLU A 623 -1.15 28.57 17.11
N PHE A 624 -1.81 29.73 16.99
CA PHE A 624 -1.35 30.85 16.15
C PHE A 624 0.12 31.22 16.43
N GLY A 625 0.54 31.28 17.70
CA GLY A 625 1.92 31.61 18.07
C GLY A 625 2.97 30.58 17.66
N LYS A 626 2.60 29.31 17.45
CA LYS A 626 3.50 28.23 17.00
C LYS A 626 3.44 28.03 15.48
N ASP A 627 2.24 28.07 14.92
CA ASP A 627 1.98 27.69 13.53
C ASP A 627 1.94 28.90 12.58
N GLY A 628 1.63 30.09 13.10
CA GLY A 628 1.34 31.28 12.31
C GLY A 628 0.07 31.16 11.46
N ILE A 629 -0.75 30.13 11.71
CA ILE A 629 -2.01 29.85 11.02
C ILE A 629 -3.16 30.24 11.94
N ASP A 630 -4.19 30.88 11.39
CA ASP A 630 -5.42 31.19 12.12
C ASP A 630 -6.10 29.89 12.60
N PRO A 631 -6.34 29.72 13.93
CA PRO A 631 -7.03 28.55 14.45
C PRO A 631 -8.50 28.45 13.98
N ASN A 632 -9.10 29.51 13.45
CA ASN A 632 -10.41 29.48 12.81
C ASN A 632 -10.38 28.83 11.41
N MET A 633 -9.88 27.59 11.35
CA MET A 633 -9.71 26.81 10.14
C MET A 633 -10.18 25.36 10.31
N TRP A 634 -11.08 24.89 9.44
CA TRP A 634 -11.43 23.47 9.38
C TRP A 634 -10.30 22.67 8.72
N LEU A 635 -9.89 21.57 9.34
CA LEU A 635 -8.98 20.60 8.71
C LEU A 635 -9.81 19.51 8.05
N THR A 636 -9.71 19.36 6.73
CA THR A 636 -10.55 18.43 5.96
C THR A 636 -9.73 17.51 5.06
N CYS A 637 -10.20 16.28 4.85
CA CYS A 637 -9.66 15.41 3.81
C CYS A 637 -10.72 14.59 3.09
N PHE A 638 -10.40 14.25 1.84
CA PHE A 638 -11.13 13.27 1.03
C PHE A 638 -10.36 11.96 0.97
N TYR A 639 -11.06 10.84 1.14
CA TYR A 639 -10.47 9.51 1.08
C TYR A 639 -11.44 8.48 0.48
N VAL A 640 -10.92 7.55 -0.30
CA VAL A 640 -11.67 6.46 -0.91
C VAL A 640 -11.29 5.14 -0.24
N LEU A 641 -12.26 4.51 0.42
CA LEU A 641 -12.16 3.15 0.91
C LEU A 641 -12.43 2.18 -0.24
N ARG A 642 -11.64 1.11 -0.35
CA ARG A 642 -11.70 0.17 -1.48
C ARG A 642 -11.76 -1.27 -0.99
N ARG A 643 -12.61 -2.08 -1.61
CA ARG A 643 -12.64 -3.54 -1.51
C ARG A 643 -12.16 -4.16 -2.81
N THR A 644 -11.42 -5.25 -2.69
CA THR A 644 -10.95 -6.03 -3.84
C THR A 644 -12.01 -7.06 -4.24
N ARG A 645 -11.93 -7.56 -5.49
CA ARG A 645 -12.77 -8.67 -5.96
C ARG A 645 -12.72 -9.89 -5.03
N LYS A 646 -11.53 -10.19 -4.51
CA LYS A 646 -11.28 -11.33 -3.62
C LYS A 646 -12.05 -11.23 -2.30
N THR A 647 -12.22 -10.01 -1.79
CA THR A 647 -12.88 -9.73 -0.51
C THR A 647 -14.40 -9.65 -0.62
N THR A 648 -14.95 -9.45 -1.82
CA THR A 648 -16.40 -9.29 -2.02
C THR A 648 -17.11 -10.60 -2.38
N ALA A 649 -18.33 -10.81 -1.87
CA ALA A 649 -19.17 -11.96 -2.21
C ALA A 649 -19.39 -12.12 -3.73
N ASN A 650 -19.74 -11.02 -4.39
CA ASN A 650 -20.06 -10.94 -5.82
C ASN A 650 -18.82 -10.89 -6.73
N ASN A 651 -17.60 -10.97 -6.17
CA ASN A 651 -16.35 -10.88 -6.92
C ASN A 651 -16.19 -9.57 -7.72
N GLN A 652 -16.81 -8.48 -7.28
CA GLN A 652 -16.70 -7.15 -7.88
C GLN A 652 -15.93 -6.22 -6.94
N ALA A 653 -14.98 -5.46 -7.49
CA ALA A 653 -14.32 -4.43 -6.69
C ALA A 653 -15.32 -3.32 -6.38
N SER A 654 -15.27 -2.77 -5.18
CA SER A 654 -16.22 -1.73 -4.77
C SER A 654 -15.56 -0.67 -3.90
N ILE A 655 -16.21 0.49 -3.79
CA ILE A 655 -15.68 1.65 -3.07
C ILE A 655 -16.72 2.35 -2.19
N VAL A 656 -16.20 3.12 -1.23
CA VAL A 656 -16.94 4.16 -0.49
C VAL A 656 -16.09 5.42 -0.44
N ALA A 657 -16.66 6.54 -0.86
CA ALA A 657 -16.03 7.85 -0.72
C ALA A 657 -16.35 8.46 0.64
N LEU A 658 -15.35 9.10 1.26
CA LEU A 658 -15.41 9.64 2.60
C LEU A 658 -14.85 11.06 2.63
N MET A 659 -15.55 11.96 3.32
CA MET A 659 -15.02 13.26 3.74
C MET A 659 -14.91 13.27 5.26
N VAL A 660 -13.77 13.69 5.79
CA VAL A 660 -13.55 13.88 7.23
C VAL A 660 -13.22 15.34 7.49
N ARG A 661 -13.82 15.94 8.52
CA ARG A 661 -13.47 17.28 9.02
C ARG A 661 -13.16 17.27 10.51
N VAL A 662 -12.22 18.10 10.92
CA VAL A 662 -11.81 18.29 12.31
C VAL A 662 -11.93 19.75 12.69
N ASN A 663 -12.60 20.00 13.82
CA ASN A 663 -12.62 21.28 14.48
C ASN A 663 -11.39 21.39 15.39
N PRO A 664 -10.37 22.20 15.07
CA PRO A 664 -9.14 22.23 15.84
C PRO A 664 -9.30 22.91 17.21
N ILE A 665 -10.37 23.66 17.44
CA ILE A 665 -10.58 24.41 18.69
C ILE A 665 -11.45 23.61 19.68
N LYS A 666 -12.49 22.94 19.16
CA LYS A 666 -13.36 22.07 19.95
C LYS A 666 -12.82 20.64 20.09
N GLY A 667 -11.90 20.22 19.22
CA GLY A 667 -11.36 18.85 19.22
C GLY A 667 -12.37 17.81 18.77
N THR A 668 -13.37 18.20 17.97
CA THR A 668 -14.42 17.31 17.46
C THR A 668 -14.10 16.83 16.05
N VAL A 669 -14.50 15.59 15.76
CA VAL A 669 -14.27 14.92 14.48
C VAL A 669 -15.61 14.52 13.89
N GLN A 670 -15.81 14.91 12.63
CA GLN A 670 -17.02 14.59 11.89
C GLN A 670 -16.67 13.94 10.56
N VAL A 671 -17.60 13.14 10.07
CA VAL A 671 -17.42 12.38 8.83
C VAL A 671 -18.71 12.34 8.04
N THR A 672 -18.59 12.22 6.72
CA THR A 672 -19.74 12.02 5.85
C THR A 672 -19.37 11.24 4.59
N THR A 673 -20.38 10.66 3.97
CA THR A 673 -20.33 9.99 2.65
C THR A 673 -21.31 10.70 1.72
N PRO A 674 -21.31 10.43 0.40
CA PRO A 674 -22.26 11.06 -0.51
C PRO A 674 -23.73 10.90 -0.08
N ASN A 675 -24.14 9.69 0.34
CA ASN A 675 -25.50 9.44 0.81
C ASN A 675 -25.76 10.09 2.17
N LEU A 676 -24.83 9.97 3.10
CA LEU A 676 -24.98 10.50 4.45
C LEU A 676 -25.07 12.04 4.44
N PHE A 677 -24.31 12.71 3.57
CA PHE A 677 -24.34 14.15 3.46
C PHE A 677 -25.68 14.69 2.99
N THR A 678 -26.31 14.00 2.03
CA THR A 678 -27.65 14.42 1.55
C THR A 678 -28.77 14.16 2.55
N THR A 679 -28.61 13.19 3.45
CA THR A 679 -29.67 12.75 4.38
C THR A 679 -29.52 13.34 5.78
N GLN A 680 -28.29 13.51 6.26
CA GLN A 680 -27.97 13.95 7.63
C GLN A 680 -26.83 14.99 7.68
N GLY A 681 -26.19 15.31 6.56
CA GLY A 681 -25.04 16.22 6.53
C GLY A 681 -23.79 15.62 7.17
N TRP A 682 -23.22 16.31 8.15
CA TRP A 682 -22.05 15.87 8.91
C TRP A 682 -22.48 15.26 10.24
N VAL A 683 -22.05 14.02 10.50
CA VAL A 683 -22.31 13.32 11.77
C VAL A 683 -21.03 13.19 12.58
N SER A 684 -21.15 12.83 13.87
CA SER A 684 -19.98 12.51 14.69
C SER A 684 -19.20 11.34 14.10
N TYR A 685 -17.90 11.25 14.38
CA TYR A 685 -17.07 10.16 13.87
C TYR A 685 -17.63 8.77 14.27
N SER A 686 -18.09 8.59 15.51
CA SER A 686 -18.69 7.35 15.99
C SER A 686 -19.96 6.97 15.24
N GLU A 687 -20.87 7.92 15.00
CA GLU A 687 -22.09 7.66 14.23
C GLU A 687 -21.77 7.30 12.78
N GLY A 688 -20.82 8.01 12.17
CA GLY A 688 -20.37 7.72 10.82
C GLY A 688 -19.71 6.34 10.68
N LEU A 689 -18.96 5.88 11.69
CA LEU A 689 -18.47 4.49 11.73
C LEU A 689 -19.63 3.48 11.71
N GLY A 690 -20.73 3.77 12.41
CA GLY A 690 -21.92 2.92 12.41
C GLY A 690 -22.60 2.89 11.04
N TYR A 691 -22.73 4.07 10.42
CA TYR A 691 -23.29 4.21 9.08
C TYR A 691 -22.53 3.39 8.03
N LEU A 692 -21.19 3.34 8.12
CA LEU A 692 -20.35 2.58 7.17
C LEU A 692 -20.63 1.07 7.11
N LEU A 693 -21.25 0.48 8.16
CA LEU A 693 -21.66 -0.93 8.15
C LEU A 693 -22.86 -1.19 7.22
N GLY A 694 -23.73 -0.18 7.07
CA GLY A 694 -24.91 -0.23 6.20
C GLY A 694 -24.74 0.51 4.88
N GLU A 695 -23.65 1.26 4.71
CA GLU A 695 -23.40 2.07 3.52
C GLU A 695 -23.29 1.18 2.28
N LYS A 696 -23.94 1.63 1.19
CA LYS A 696 -23.88 0.92 -0.09
C LYS A 696 -22.52 1.16 -0.73
N TRP A 697 -21.89 0.06 -1.12
CA TRP A 697 -20.61 0.10 -1.81
C TRP A 697 -20.86 0.16 -3.32
N GLU A 698 -20.38 1.24 -3.93
CA GLU A 698 -20.53 1.41 -5.38
C GLU A 698 -19.50 0.55 -6.11
N PRO A 699 -19.86 -0.08 -7.25
CA PRO A 699 -18.91 -0.79 -8.09
C PRO A 699 -17.75 0.12 -8.49
N ASN A 700 -16.51 -0.35 -8.34
CA ASN A 700 -15.33 0.40 -8.72
C ASN A 700 -15.10 0.28 -10.23
N THR A 701 -15.70 1.18 -11.02
CA THR A 701 -15.60 1.20 -12.49
C THR A 701 -14.16 1.27 -13.00
N TYR A 702 -13.23 1.82 -12.20
CA TYR A 702 -11.80 1.96 -12.51
C TYR A 702 -10.96 0.72 -12.20
N ALA A 703 -11.43 -0.17 -11.32
CA ALA A 703 -10.74 -1.45 -11.10
C ALA A 703 -10.95 -2.43 -12.27
N ASP A 704 -11.82 -2.08 -13.21
CA ASP A 704 -12.22 -2.93 -14.33
C ASP A 704 -11.40 -2.73 -15.60
N GLU A 705 -10.39 -1.86 -15.61
CA GLU A 705 -9.52 -1.61 -16.79
C GLU A 705 -8.78 -2.87 -17.29
N THR A 706 -8.65 -3.90 -16.46
CA THR A 706 -8.02 -5.17 -16.85
C THR A 706 -9.01 -6.20 -17.37
N THR A 707 -10.31 -5.92 -17.31
CA THR A 707 -11.33 -6.94 -17.46
C THR A 707 -12.62 -6.45 -18.16
N GLY A 708 -13.42 -5.51 -17.68
CA GLY A 708 -14.82 -5.15 -18.05
C GLY A 708 -15.53 -5.57 -19.38
N ASP A 709 -16.77 -6.08 -19.22
CA ASP A 709 -17.77 -6.56 -20.22
C ASP A 709 -18.62 -5.42 -20.84
N THR A 710 -18.16 -4.17 -20.75
CA THR A 710 -18.93 -2.99 -21.22
C THR A 710 -18.25 -2.38 -22.43
N SER A 711 -19.03 -1.88 -23.40
CA SER A 711 -18.43 -1.14 -24.52
C SER A 711 -17.68 0.07 -23.98
N ASP A 712 -16.51 0.38 -24.55
CA ASP A 712 -15.65 1.50 -24.14
C ASP A 712 -16.42 2.83 -24.00
N ALA A 713 -17.46 3.02 -24.82
CA ALA A 713 -18.34 4.18 -24.81
C ALA A 713 -19.25 4.25 -23.57
N GLN A 714 -19.86 3.12 -23.17
CA GLN A 714 -20.73 3.07 -22.00
C GLN A 714 -19.91 3.26 -20.72
N GLN A 715 -18.79 2.53 -20.59
CA GLN A 715 -17.89 2.65 -19.45
C GLN A 715 -17.36 4.08 -19.30
N SER A 716 -16.94 4.71 -20.41
CA SER A 716 -16.51 6.12 -20.38
C SER A 716 -17.62 7.07 -19.92
N SER A 717 -18.89 6.79 -20.23
CA SER A 717 -20.02 7.64 -19.82
C SER A 717 -20.34 7.49 -18.33
N ASP A 718 -20.31 6.27 -17.82
CA ASP A 718 -20.56 5.96 -16.40
C ASP A 718 -19.46 6.56 -15.53
N THR A 719 -18.19 6.37 -15.93
CA THR A 719 -17.02 6.97 -15.29
C THR A 719 -17.11 8.50 -15.19
N LYS A 720 -17.51 9.18 -16.27
CA LYS A 720 -17.68 10.65 -16.25
C LYS A 720 -18.80 11.10 -15.32
N SER A 721 -19.89 10.34 -15.28
CA SER A 721 -21.03 10.63 -14.39
C SER A 721 -20.64 10.47 -12.92
N GLU A 722 -19.91 9.40 -12.60
CA GLU A 722 -19.35 9.15 -11.27
C GLU A 722 -18.37 10.28 -10.84
N GLN A 723 -17.48 10.70 -11.73
CA GLN A 723 -16.56 11.83 -11.48
C GLN A 723 -17.32 13.11 -11.18
N LYS A 724 -18.35 13.44 -11.98
CA LYS A 724 -19.15 14.66 -11.77
C LYS A 724 -19.88 14.61 -10.43
N PHE A 725 -20.45 13.46 -10.08
CA PHE A 725 -21.11 13.25 -8.80
C PHE A 725 -20.16 13.45 -7.61
N LEU A 726 -18.97 12.83 -7.65
CA LEU A 726 -18.00 12.94 -6.56
C LEU A 726 -17.39 14.35 -6.44
N ASN A 727 -17.12 15.03 -7.56
CA ASN A 727 -16.68 16.43 -7.52
C ASN A 727 -17.76 17.34 -6.91
N LYS A 728 -19.04 17.13 -7.25
CA LYS A 728 -20.15 17.86 -6.64
C LYS A 728 -20.24 17.59 -5.13
N PHE A 729 -20.18 16.33 -4.71
CA PHE A 729 -20.18 15.94 -3.29
C PHE A 729 -19.05 16.65 -2.50
N VAL A 730 -17.82 16.62 -3.02
CA VAL A 730 -16.69 17.31 -2.39
C VAL A 730 -16.94 18.82 -2.30
N THR A 731 -17.39 19.44 -3.39
CA THR A 731 -17.68 20.88 -3.45
C THR A 731 -18.75 21.27 -2.43
N ASP A 732 -19.85 20.52 -2.36
CA ASP A 732 -20.95 20.79 -1.43
C ASP A 732 -20.49 20.65 0.03
N CYS A 733 -19.67 19.62 0.35
CA CYS A 733 -19.07 19.45 1.67
C CYS A 733 -18.15 20.61 2.06
N LEU A 734 -17.32 21.11 1.13
CA LEU A 734 -16.41 22.22 1.39
C LEU A 734 -17.17 23.54 1.61
N ARG A 735 -18.25 23.77 0.87
CA ARG A 735 -19.12 24.95 1.08
C ARG A 735 -19.83 24.92 2.42
N ASP A 736 -20.29 23.75 2.85
CA ASP A 736 -20.83 23.57 4.20
C ASP A 736 -19.77 23.91 5.28
N CYS A 737 -18.52 23.46 5.10
CA CYS A 737 -17.43 23.83 6.02
C CYS A 737 -17.14 25.33 6.02
N LEU A 738 -17.18 25.99 4.85
CA LEU A 738 -16.96 27.44 4.72
C LEU A 738 -18.10 28.28 5.30
N SER A 739 -19.27 27.70 5.54
CA SER A 739 -20.44 28.38 6.12
C SER A 739 -20.68 28.00 7.59
N THR A 740 -20.13 26.88 8.06
CA THR A 740 -20.28 26.39 9.43
C THR A 740 -19.19 26.96 10.35
N SER A 741 -19.58 27.86 11.27
CA SER A 741 -18.67 28.44 12.27
C SER A 741 -18.00 27.39 13.17
N ILE A 742 -16.74 27.62 13.53
CA ILE A 742 -15.95 26.71 14.39
C ILE A 742 -16.30 26.89 15.88
N GLU A 743 -16.38 28.13 16.36
CA GLU A 743 -16.83 28.46 17.72
C GLU A 743 -18.11 29.27 17.69
N GLU A 744 -18.06 30.56 17.29
CA GLU A 744 -19.20 31.45 16.99
C GLU A 744 -18.63 32.80 16.49
N LYS A 745 -19.40 33.54 15.66
CA LYS A 745 -19.18 34.95 15.19
C LYS A 745 -18.25 35.23 13.99
N THR A 746 -17.50 34.27 13.46
CA THR A 746 -16.72 34.50 12.22
C THR A 746 -16.80 33.32 11.26
N LEU A 747 -16.80 33.61 9.96
CA LEU A 747 -16.76 32.57 8.92
C LEU A 747 -15.35 31.95 8.89
N PRO A 748 -15.22 30.61 8.87
CA PRO A 748 -13.93 29.95 8.98
C PRO A 748 -13.18 29.92 7.65
N HIS A 749 -11.88 29.64 7.74
CA HIS A 749 -11.10 29.10 6.64
C HIS A 749 -11.25 27.57 6.56
N VAL A 750 -10.89 26.97 5.42
CA VAL A 750 -10.89 25.52 5.24
C VAL A 750 -9.58 25.09 4.59
N LEU A 751 -8.87 24.14 5.20
CA LEU A 751 -7.78 23.41 4.57
C LEU A 751 -8.32 22.07 4.05
N PHE A 752 -8.33 21.91 2.73
CA PHE A 752 -8.69 20.67 2.05
C PHE A 752 -7.46 19.91 1.57
N MET A 753 -7.34 18.66 2.02
CA MET A 753 -6.26 17.77 1.62
C MET A 753 -6.77 16.51 0.91
N ALA A 754 -6.09 16.12 -0.15
CA ALA A 754 -6.37 14.87 -0.86
C ALA A 754 -5.08 14.11 -1.16
N GLU A 755 -5.09 12.78 -0.93
CA GLU A 755 -3.97 11.90 -1.28
C GLU A 755 -4.16 11.39 -2.72
N ALA A 756 -3.23 11.74 -3.59
CA ALA A 756 -3.38 11.59 -5.03
C ALA A 756 -3.44 10.12 -5.47
N ILE A 757 -2.67 9.21 -4.87
CA ILE A 757 -2.69 7.79 -5.27
C ILE A 757 -4.05 7.18 -4.94
N ASN A 758 -4.65 7.56 -3.81
CA ASN A 758 -5.95 7.10 -3.36
C ASN A 758 -7.10 7.67 -4.20
N ALA A 759 -7.06 8.97 -4.53
CA ALA A 759 -8.22 9.72 -5.01
C ALA A 759 -8.21 10.09 -6.50
N ARG A 760 -7.07 10.13 -7.20
CA ARG A 760 -6.96 10.71 -8.56
C ARG A 760 -7.74 9.98 -9.66
N SER A 761 -8.16 8.73 -9.44
CA SER A 761 -9.04 8.06 -10.39
C SER A 761 -10.43 8.71 -10.40
N MET A 762 -10.90 9.15 -9.22
CA MET A 762 -12.22 9.73 -8.98
C MET A 762 -12.22 11.25 -9.13
N LEU A 763 -11.19 11.91 -8.60
CA LEU A 763 -10.98 13.34 -8.70
C LEU A 763 -9.83 13.60 -9.68
N THR A 764 -10.17 13.63 -10.98
CA THR A 764 -9.16 13.61 -12.05
C THR A 764 -8.25 14.84 -12.07
N TRP A 765 -8.72 15.98 -11.57
CA TRP A 765 -7.91 17.19 -11.39
C TRP A 765 -6.71 16.98 -10.44
N LEU A 766 -6.65 15.89 -9.65
CA LEU A 766 -5.46 15.51 -8.86
C LEU A 766 -4.33 14.87 -9.68
N LYS A 767 -4.59 14.53 -10.96
CA LYS A 767 -3.57 14.02 -11.88
C LYS A 767 -2.64 15.16 -12.28
N ASN A 768 -1.33 14.90 -12.34
CA ASN A 768 -0.32 15.94 -12.59
C ASN A 768 -0.60 16.84 -13.81
N PRO A 769 -1.01 16.30 -14.98
CA PRO A 769 -1.29 17.14 -16.16
C PRO A 769 -2.55 18.02 -16.03
N GLN A 770 -3.42 17.72 -15.06
CA GLN A 770 -4.69 18.42 -14.84
C GLN A 770 -4.64 19.27 -13.56
N LEU A 771 -3.51 19.28 -12.85
CA LEU A 771 -3.37 19.98 -11.59
C LEU A 771 -3.25 21.49 -11.85
N PRO A 772 -4.16 22.32 -11.33
CA PRO A 772 -4.09 23.76 -11.52
C PRO A 772 -2.89 24.34 -10.76
N ALA A 773 -2.24 25.35 -11.34
CA ALA A 773 -1.13 26.09 -10.75
C ALA A 773 -1.67 27.34 -10.02
N ASN A 774 -1.37 27.46 -8.72
CA ASN A 774 -1.76 28.61 -7.87
C ASN A 774 -3.23 29.04 -8.05
N ASN A 775 -4.12 28.05 -8.22
CA ASN A 775 -5.51 28.28 -8.54
C ASN A 775 -6.35 27.06 -8.18
N LEU A 776 -7.63 27.26 -7.93
CA LEU A 776 -8.56 26.15 -7.67
C LEU A 776 -8.90 25.40 -8.97
N PRO A 777 -9.18 24.08 -8.89
CA PRO A 777 -9.73 23.35 -10.03
C PRO A 777 -11.13 23.87 -10.36
N ASP A 778 -11.48 23.89 -11.65
CA ASP A 778 -12.76 24.41 -12.13
C ASP A 778 -13.94 23.65 -11.53
N GLU A 779 -13.77 22.36 -11.26
CA GLU A 779 -14.74 21.49 -10.60
C GLU A 779 -15.15 22.03 -9.22
N LEU A 780 -14.23 22.65 -8.47
CA LEU A 780 -14.51 23.26 -7.17
C LEU A 780 -15.02 24.70 -7.31
N LYS A 781 -14.46 25.48 -8.26
CA LYS A 781 -14.78 26.91 -8.42
C LYS A 781 -16.21 27.20 -8.84
N ARG A 782 -16.77 26.39 -9.76
CA ARG A 782 -18.02 26.71 -10.49
C ARG A 782 -19.23 26.99 -9.60
N HIS A 783 -19.19 26.58 -8.33
CA HIS A 783 -20.29 26.71 -7.39
C HIS A 783 -19.91 27.49 -6.13
N MET A 784 -18.76 28.18 -6.10
CA MET A 784 -18.28 28.97 -4.96
C MET A 784 -18.20 30.46 -5.30
N THR A 785 -18.52 31.31 -4.33
CA THR A 785 -18.36 32.77 -4.35
C THR A 785 -16.91 33.18 -4.14
N GLU A 786 -16.53 34.39 -4.55
CA GLU A 786 -15.16 34.89 -4.35
C GLU A 786 -14.71 34.90 -2.86
N SER A 787 -15.63 35.22 -1.95
CA SER A 787 -15.40 35.14 -0.50
C SER A 787 -15.13 33.71 -0.01
N GLU A 788 -15.83 32.71 -0.56
CA GLU A 788 -15.56 31.29 -0.27
C GLU A 788 -14.19 30.86 -0.84
N LEU A 789 -13.88 31.27 -2.08
CA LEU A 789 -12.60 30.96 -2.74
C LEU A 789 -11.40 31.55 -1.97
N ASN A 790 -11.55 32.74 -1.39
CA ASN A 790 -10.50 33.41 -0.59
C ASN A 790 -10.31 32.81 0.81
N ARG A 791 -11.15 31.85 1.23
CA ARG A 791 -11.05 31.16 2.52
C ARG A 791 -10.76 29.66 2.38
N LEU A 792 -10.70 29.14 1.17
CA LEU A 792 -10.37 27.75 0.89
C LEU A 792 -8.88 27.61 0.55
N SER A 793 -8.17 26.74 1.24
CA SER A 793 -6.81 26.30 0.89
C SER A 793 -6.85 24.84 0.44
N VAL A 794 -6.13 24.50 -0.63
CA VAL A 794 -6.10 23.15 -1.19
C VAL A 794 -4.68 22.64 -1.31
N VAL A 795 -4.45 21.44 -0.78
CA VAL A 795 -3.14 20.77 -0.79
C VAL A 795 -3.30 19.34 -1.29
N ARG A 796 -2.51 18.99 -2.31
CA ARG A 796 -2.38 17.61 -2.77
C ARG A 796 -1.20 16.95 -2.09
N LEU A 797 -1.42 15.74 -1.60
CA LEU A 797 -0.40 14.88 -1.02
C LEU A 797 -0.14 13.71 -1.96
N ARG A 798 1.11 13.24 -2.05
CA ARG A 798 1.44 12.00 -2.78
C ARG A 798 2.40 11.17 -1.97
N VAL A 799 2.00 9.93 -1.65
CA VAL A 799 2.84 8.98 -0.92
C VAL A 799 3.82 8.25 -1.86
N PRO A 800 4.94 7.70 -1.38
CA PRO A 800 5.96 7.06 -2.21
C PRO A 800 5.59 5.63 -2.69
N GLY A 801 4.30 5.27 -2.64
CA GLY A 801 3.81 3.98 -3.15
C GLY A 801 4.08 3.85 -4.65
N ASP A 802 4.43 2.65 -5.10
CA ASP A 802 4.65 2.29 -6.52
C ASP A 802 5.66 3.18 -7.28
N GLY A 803 6.53 3.87 -6.53
CA GLY A 803 7.60 4.69 -7.07
C GLY A 803 7.21 6.01 -7.70
N GLU A 804 6.14 6.62 -7.20
CA GLU A 804 5.71 7.94 -7.66
C GLU A 804 6.33 9.12 -6.94
N VAL A 805 7.16 8.88 -5.92
CA VAL A 805 7.94 9.92 -5.21
C VAL A 805 9.38 9.44 -5.18
N PRO A 806 10.36 10.29 -5.51
CA PRO A 806 11.76 9.88 -5.57
C PRO A 806 12.29 9.56 -4.17
N VAL A 807 13.34 8.74 -4.10
CA VAL A 807 14.10 8.57 -2.85
C VAL A 807 14.75 9.89 -2.45
N ALA A 808 14.90 10.10 -1.14
CA ALA A 808 15.57 11.28 -0.60
C ALA A 808 16.93 10.88 -0.01
N ILE A 809 18.02 11.38 -0.59
CA ILE A 809 19.39 11.11 -0.14
C ILE A 809 19.93 12.33 0.61
N ALA A 810 20.57 12.13 1.75
CA ALA A 810 21.21 13.22 2.49
C ALA A 810 22.42 13.76 1.70
N LYS A 811 22.39 15.05 1.34
CA LYS A 811 23.51 15.68 0.64
C LYS A 811 24.71 15.84 1.59
N ASP A 812 25.92 15.63 1.07
CA ASP A 812 27.21 15.81 1.76
C ASP A 812 27.37 15.00 3.06
N SER A 813 26.51 14.00 3.27
CA SER A 813 26.52 13.18 4.48
C SER A 813 26.03 11.75 4.20
N PRO A 814 26.80 10.93 3.47
CA PRO A 814 26.45 9.53 3.20
C PRO A 814 26.14 8.74 4.47
N GLY A 815 25.16 7.85 4.40
CA GLY A 815 24.71 7.08 5.57
C GLY A 815 23.82 7.86 6.54
N SER A 816 23.78 9.19 6.47
CA SER A 816 22.98 10.00 7.39
C SER A 816 21.48 9.93 7.08
N ARG A 817 20.69 10.11 8.12
CA ARG A 817 19.22 10.19 8.05
C ARG A 817 18.76 11.62 8.29
N THR A 818 17.67 12.02 7.66
CA THR A 818 17.14 13.39 7.74
C THR A 818 15.67 13.42 8.11
N ASN A 819 15.18 14.60 8.51
CA ASN A 819 13.78 14.92 8.71
C ASN A 819 13.52 16.43 8.51
N GLY A 820 12.26 16.77 8.33
CA GLY A 820 11.76 18.12 8.09
C GLY A 820 11.14 18.29 6.72
N LEU A 821 10.83 19.54 6.39
CA LEU A 821 10.32 19.95 5.10
C LEU A 821 11.44 20.46 4.20
N PHE A 822 11.47 20.01 2.95
CA PHE A 822 12.43 20.40 1.93
C PHE A 822 11.69 20.91 0.70
N CYS A 823 12.00 22.12 0.26
CA CYS A 823 11.52 22.68 -1.01
C CYS A 823 12.37 22.13 -2.14
N TRP A 824 11.75 21.48 -3.12
CA TRP A 824 12.44 20.94 -4.28
C TRP A 824 12.59 22.03 -5.34
N GLN A 825 13.82 22.54 -5.47
CA GLN A 825 14.14 23.60 -6.42
C GLN A 825 14.23 23.07 -7.85
N ASP A 826 14.03 23.95 -8.84
CA ASP A 826 14.23 23.68 -10.28
C ASP A 826 13.43 22.49 -10.85
N VAL A 827 12.32 22.12 -10.23
CA VAL A 827 11.50 20.97 -10.67
C VAL A 827 10.27 21.38 -11.50
N CYS A 828 9.62 22.49 -11.15
CA CYS A 828 8.44 23.00 -11.85
C CYS A 828 8.87 23.93 -13.01
N ASP A 829 8.02 24.07 -14.03
CA ASP A 829 8.33 24.91 -15.21
C ASP A 829 8.26 26.41 -14.90
N ASP A 830 7.51 26.80 -13.86
CA ASP A 830 7.35 28.17 -13.37
C ASP A 830 7.77 28.26 -11.91
N GLU A 831 8.65 29.22 -11.59
CA GLU A 831 9.19 29.47 -10.25
C GLU A 831 8.11 29.82 -9.21
N ALA A 832 6.95 30.31 -9.65
CA ALA A 832 5.81 30.58 -8.77
C ALA A 832 5.17 29.29 -8.21
N ASN A 833 5.45 28.13 -8.80
CA ASN A 833 4.95 26.84 -8.35
C ASN A 833 6.04 26.10 -7.57
N VAL A 834 5.68 25.61 -6.38
CA VAL A 834 6.65 24.98 -5.48
C VAL A 834 6.18 23.62 -5.01
N LEU A 835 7.07 22.63 -5.11
CA LEU A 835 6.86 21.28 -4.64
C LEU A 835 7.74 20.98 -3.43
N TYR A 836 7.19 20.28 -2.44
CA TYR A 836 7.90 19.98 -1.20
C TYR A 836 8.00 18.49 -0.91
N PHE A 837 9.09 18.09 -0.26
CA PHE A 837 9.24 16.80 0.39
C PHE A 837 9.19 16.95 1.91
N SER A 838 8.19 16.33 2.51
CA SER A 838 8.05 16.19 3.96
C SER A 838 8.62 14.84 4.40
N ILE A 839 9.75 14.85 5.10
CA ILE A 839 10.38 13.66 5.68
C ILE A 839 10.11 13.67 7.19
N ARG A 840 9.37 12.68 7.68
CA ARG A 840 9.09 12.56 9.12
C ARG A 840 10.32 12.18 9.93
N LYS A 841 10.26 12.41 11.23
CA LYS A 841 11.20 11.79 12.17
C LYS A 841 11.11 10.26 12.10
N LEU A 842 12.23 9.63 12.41
CA LEU A 842 12.33 8.18 12.53
C LEU A 842 11.40 7.68 13.64
N LEU A 843 10.73 6.56 13.37
CA LEU A 843 9.97 5.84 14.38
C LEU A 843 10.91 5.22 15.41
N ASN A 844 10.40 4.88 16.60
CA ASN A 844 11.18 4.12 17.58
C ASN A 844 11.69 2.78 17.04
N THR A 845 10.95 2.13 16.15
CA THR A 845 11.36 0.89 15.47
C THR A 845 12.49 1.12 14.46
N GLU A 846 12.63 2.35 13.96
CA GLU A 846 13.66 2.76 12.99
C GLU A 846 14.86 3.43 13.70
N LYS A 847 14.96 3.29 15.02
CA LYS A 847 16.03 3.82 15.87
C LYS A 847 16.68 2.70 16.68
N GLY A 848 17.84 2.99 17.24
CA GLY A 848 18.51 2.12 18.21
C GLY A 848 19.24 0.94 17.60
N THR A 849 19.46 -0.08 18.42
CA THR A 849 20.28 -1.27 18.11
C THR A 849 19.64 -2.23 17.12
N ASN A 850 18.33 -2.14 16.89
CA ASN A 850 17.58 -2.98 15.95
C ASN A 850 17.55 -2.41 14.51
N THR A 851 18.27 -1.32 14.26
CA THR A 851 18.39 -0.66 12.96
C THR A 851 19.86 -0.58 12.56
N LEU A 852 20.15 -0.69 11.25
CA LEU A 852 21.48 -0.47 10.70
C LEU A 852 22.01 0.91 11.10
N GLN A 853 23.28 0.98 11.52
CA GLN A 853 23.92 2.23 11.88
C GLN A 853 24.36 3.01 10.64
N GLN A 854 24.70 4.29 10.81
CA GLN A 854 25.06 5.20 9.71
C GLN A 854 26.14 4.65 8.77
N LYS A 855 27.14 3.95 9.33
CA LYS A 855 28.27 3.38 8.57
C LYS A 855 28.03 1.95 8.08
N GLN A 856 26.85 1.38 8.37
CA GLN A 856 26.57 -0.01 8.05
C GLN A 856 25.79 -0.14 6.74
N SER A 857 26.25 -1.08 5.92
CA SER A 857 25.51 -1.56 4.75
C SER A 857 24.44 -2.57 5.17
N ARG A 858 23.42 -2.73 4.33
CA ARG A 858 22.53 -3.90 4.37
C ARG A 858 23.29 -5.22 4.22
N LEU A 859 24.48 -5.19 3.61
CA LEU A 859 25.36 -6.35 3.49
C LEU A 859 26.02 -6.77 4.82
N ASP A 860 26.02 -5.90 5.84
CA ASP A 860 26.65 -6.21 7.13
C ASP A 860 25.74 -7.07 8.03
N ASN A 861 24.41 -6.87 7.97
CA ASN A 861 23.46 -7.62 8.79
C ASN A 861 22.03 -7.60 8.21
N GLY A 862 21.50 -8.79 7.87
CA GLY A 862 20.13 -8.95 7.36
C GLY A 862 19.03 -8.93 8.41
N ALA A 863 19.38 -9.04 9.70
CA ALA A 863 18.42 -9.09 10.81
C ALA A 863 18.00 -7.71 11.34
N LEU A 864 18.60 -6.61 10.86
CA LEU A 864 18.30 -5.25 11.31
C LEU A 864 17.40 -4.48 10.33
N GLN A 865 16.64 -3.49 10.80
CA GLN A 865 15.88 -2.61 9.92
C GLN A 865 16.81 -1.62 9.18
N ALA A 866 16.44 -1.22 7.96
CA ALA A 866 17.20 -0.20 7.22
C ALA A 866 16.99 1.21 7.81
N GLY A 867 15.80 1.46 8.35
CA GLY A 867 15.45 2.70 9.07
C GLY A 867 15.43 3.95 8.19
N ASN A 868 14.98 3.83 6.93
CA ASN A 868 14.86 4.97 6.02
C ASN A 868 13.43 5.52 5.98
N PRO A 869 13.20 6.77 6.42
CA PRO A 869 11.89 7.37 6.38
C PRO A 869 11.54 7.71 4.93
N LYS A 870 10.34 7.31 4.49
CA LYS A 870 9.91 7.58 3.13
C LYS A 870 9.38 9.03 3.01
N PRO A 871 9.75 9.80 1.97
CA PRO A 871 9.28 11.16 1.79
C PRO A 871 7.79 11.21 1.41
N LEU A 872 7.08 12.23 1.89
CA LEU A 872 5.74 12.60 1.45
C LEU A 872 5.87 13.82 0.54
N GLU A 873 5.36 13.76 -0.68
CA GLU A 873 5.28 14.94 -1.55
C GLU A 873 4.07 15.80 -1.16
N ILE A 874 4.28 17.12 -1.06
CA ILE A 874 3.25 18.12 -0.78
C ILE A 874 3.26 19.14 -1.93
N ALA A 875 2.13 19.26 -2.62
CA ALA A 875 1.87 20.29 -3.62
C ALA A 875 0.79 21.25 -3.09
N VAL A 876 1.15 22.51 -2.89
CA VAL A 876 0.22 23.56 -2.45
C VAL A 876 -0.45 24.16 -3.69
N ILE A 877 -1.76 23.94 -3.85
CA ILE A 877 -2.49 24.26 -5.09
C ILE A 877 -3.13 25.65 -5.00
N HIS A 878 -3.73 25.97 -3.86
CA HIS A 878 -4.40 27.25 -3.60
C HIS A 878 -4.26 27.58 -2.11
N HIS A 879 -3.88 28.81 -1.77
CA HIS A 879 -3.44 29.20 -0.43
C HIS A 879 -3.68 30.70 -0.14
N PRO A 880 -4.93 31.18 -0.29
CA PRO A 880 -5.22 32.61 -0.18
C PRO A 880 -4.84 33.17 1.19
N GLY A 881 -4.04 34.23 1.21
CA GLY A 881 -3.62 34.93 2.44
C GLY A 881 -2.60 34.18 3.32
N ILE A 882 -2.04 33.06 2.85
CA ILE A 882 -1.02 32.27 3.57
C ILE A 882 0.15 32.01 2.62
N GLU A 883 1.39 32.23 3.07
CA GLU A 883 2.57 31.92 2.26
C GLU A 883 2.69 30.41 1.97
N HIS A 884 3.11 30.04 0.75
CA HIS A 884 3.24 28.62 0.34
C HIS A 884 4.07 27.79 1.32
N ASP A 885 5.26 28.30 1.67
CA ASP A 885 6.19 27.65 2.60
C ASP A 885 5.54 27.43 3.96
N GLN A 886 4.75 28.40 4.41
CA GLN A 886 4.10 28.38 5.71
C GLN A 886 3.00 27.30 5.75
N LEU A 887 2.15 27.24 4.72
CA LEU A 887 1.11 26.22 4.63
C LEU A 887 1.72 24.82 4.49
N ALA A 888 2.77 24.65 3.69
CA ALA A 888 3.48 23.37 3.57
C ALA A 888 4.13 22.94 4.90
N CYS A 889 4.71 23.88 5.66
CA CYS A 889 5.24 23.61 7.01
C CYS A 889 4.13 23.20 7.98
N PHE A 890 2.98 23.86 7.93
CA PHE A 890 1.84 23.51 8.76
C PHE A 890 1.34 22.08 8.45
N VAL A 891 1.17 21.74 7.18
CA VAL A 891 0.79 20.39 6.73
C VAL A 891 1.81 19.32 7.17
N HIS A 892 3.11 19.63 7.12
CA HIS A 892 4.15 18.76 7.67
C HIS A 892 3.96 18.54 9.19
N ASN A 893 3.72 19.62 9.94
CA ASN A 893 3.56 19.59 11.40
C ASN A 893 2.27 18.86 11.83
N LEU A 894 1.22 18.84 11.01
CA LEU A 894 -0.01 18.05 11.28
C LEU A 894 0.25 16.55 11.43
N ARG A 895 1.42 16.04 11.01
CA ARG A 895 1.84 14.64 11.24
C ARG A 895 2.21 14.34 12.69
N ASP A 896 2.60 15.36 13.45
CA ASP A 896 2.93 15.29 14.89
C ASP A 896 1.68 15.61 15.75
N ARG A 897 0.60 16.10 15.15
CA ARG A 897 -0.66 16.41 15.86
C ARG A 897 -1.53 15.18 16.15
N TRP A 898 -1.17 14.01 15.62
CA TRP A 898 -1.90 12.77 15.90
C TRP A 898 -1.59 12.28 17.32
N PRO A 899 -2.54 12.32 18.26
CA PRO A 899 -2.22 12.21 19.69
C PRO A 899 -2.25 10.76 20.21
N TYR A 900 -2.64 9.81 19.36
CA TYR A 900 -2.77 8.39 19.70
C TYR A 900 -1.51 7.56 19.46
N PHE A 901 -0.47 8.17 18.86
CA PHE A 901 0.86 7.57 18.75
C PHE A 901 1.95 8.55 19.17
N ALA A 902 3.01 8.03 19.76
CA ALA A 902 4.19 8.83 20.11
C ALA A 902 5.02 9.29 18.90
N ASN A 903 4.85 8.64 17.76
CA ASN A 903 5.61 8.93 16.54
C ASN A 903 4.73 9.67 15.52
N GLU A 904 5.37 10.49 14.68
CA GLU A 904 4.73 11.13 13.54
C GLU A 904 4.09 10.12 12.58
N VAL A 905 2.88 10.42 12.12
CA VAL A 905 2.13 9.56 11.18
C VAL A 905 2.58 9.75 9.72
N SER A 906 2.22 8.80 8.85
CA SER A 906 2.59 8.84 7.43
C SER A 906 1.88 9.93 6.65
N LEU A 907 0.58 10.12 6.89
CA LEU A 907 -0.25 11.19 6.35
C LEU A 907 -0.71 12.11 7.49
N PRO A 908 -0.79 13.44 7.27
CA PRO A 908 -1.18 14.40 8.29
C PRO A 908 -2.64 14.22 8.76
N LEU A 909 -2.97 14.75 9.94
CA LEU A 909 -4.37 14.89 10.37
C LEU A 909 -5.19 15.64 9.30
N PRO A 910 -6.40 15.20 8.90
CA PRO A 910 -7.23 14.16 9.52
C PRO A 910 -7.17 12.75 8.91
N PHE A 911 -6.24 12.46 8.00
CA PHE A 911 -6.15 11.14 7.33
C PHE A 911 -6.10 9.91 8.26
N PRO A 912 -5.48 9.94 9.46
CA PRO A 912 -5.53 8.81 10.37
C PRO A 912 -6.96 8.35 10.71
N PHE A 913 -7.93 9.26 10.82
CA PHE A 913 -9.34 8.89 10.98
C PHE A 913 -9.90 8.21 9.72
N ALA A 914 -9.74 8.84 8.55
CA ALA A 914 -10.22 8.30 7.28
C ALA A 914 -9.66 6.88 6.99
N THR A 915 -8.37 6.67 7.24
CA THR A 915 -7.71 5.36 7.05
C THR A 915 -8.17 4.31 8.06
N SER A 916 -8.55 4.72 9.27
CA SER A 916 -9.02 3.81 10.33
C SER A 916 -10.50 3.46 10.18
N ALA A 917 -11.31 4.30 9.52
CA ALA A 917 -12.71 4.04 9.21
C ALA A 917 -12.94 2.75 8.40
N LYS A 918 -11.90 2.27 7.68
CA LYS A 918 -11.94 0.97 6.97
C LYS A 918 -12.31 -0.22 7.85
N GLN A 919 -12.07 -0.13 9.17
CA GLN A 919 -12.43 -1.19 10.14
C GLN A 919 -13.94 -1.41 10.26
N TYR A 920 -14.72 -0.37 9.95
CA TYR A 920 -16.19 -0.38 9.95
C TYR A 920 -16.78 -0.38 8.55
N ALA A 921 -15.94 -0.24 7.54
CA ALA A 921 -16.30 -0.37 6.15
C ALA A 921 -16.29 -1.87 5.75
N VAL A 922 -17.03 -2.70 6.50
CA VAL A 922 -17.08 -4.17 6.40
C VAL A 922 -18.52 -4.68 6.26
N SER A 923 -18.73 -5.87 5.69
CA SER A 923 -20.05 -6.48 5.51
C SER A 923 -20.02 -7.96 5.89
N ALA A 924 -21.11 -8.49 6.46
CA ALA A 924 -21.27 -9.92 6.72
C ALA A 924 -21.04 -10.78 5.46
N LYS A 925 -21.36 -10.22 4.27
CA LYS A 925 -21.16 -10.86 2.96
C LYS A 925 -19.70 -10.91 2.52
N ASP A 926 -18.80 -10.19 3.19
CA ASP A 926 -17.39 -10.19 2.81
C ASP A 926 -16.82 -11.60 2.91
N LYS A 927 -16.08 -12.00 1.88
CA LYS A 927 -15.33 -13.24 1.88
C LYS A 927 -14.18 -13.10 2.86
N VAL A 928 -13.88 -14.17 3.57
CA VAL A 928 -12.61 -14.23 4.30
C VAL A 928 -11.52 -14.16 3.24
N GLU A 929 -10.63 -13.18 3.36
CA GLU A 929 -9.41 -13.22 2.57
C GLU A 929 -8.80 -14.60 2.82
N SER A 930 -8.65 -15.40 1.76
CA SER A 930 -7.84 -16.60 1.84
C SER A 930 -6.46 -16.12 2.29
N VAL A 931 -6.22 -16.21 3.59
CA VAL A 931 -4.87 -16.30 4.10
C VAL A 931 -4.40 -17.55 3.39
N ASP A 932 -3.50 -17.42 2.42
CA ASP A 932 -2.64 -18.55 2.09
C ASP A 932 -2.07 -18.95 3.46
N LEU A 933 -2.64 -20.02 4.03
CA LEU A 933 -2.61 -20.33 5.44
C LEU A 933 -1.16 -20.57 5.83
N GLU A 934 -0.46 -19.53 6.26
CA GLU A 934 0.85 -19.56 6.91
C GLU A 934 1.41 -18.10 7.04
N GLU A 935 0.69 -17.20 7.70
CA GLU A 935 1.30 -15.99 8.29
C GLU A 935 0.84 -15.83 9.76
N GLU A 936 1.79 -15.39 10.60
CA GLU A 936 1.72 -15.06 12.04
C GLU A 936 2.24 -16.11 13.04
N GLU A 937 3.49 -16.58 12.86
CA GLU A 937 4.37 -16.75 14.02
C GLU A 937 4.89 -15.38 14.47
N ASP A 938 4.23 -14.80 15.47
CA ASP A 938 4.87 -13.84 16.38
C ASP A 938 6.09 -14.51 17.03
N SER A 939 7.26 -14.43 16.39
CA SER A 939 8.56 -14.73 17.02
C SER A 939 9.24 -13.42 17.44
N ASP A 940 8.57 -12.74 18.38
CA ASP A 940 9.14 -11.67 19.20
C ASP A 940 9.32 -12.16 20.65
N GLU A 941 9.50 -13.48 20.82
CA GLU A 941 9.90 -14.16 22.06
C GLU A 941 11.23 -14.88 21.86
N SER A 942 12.31 -14.14 22.08
CA SER A 942 13.41 -14.58 22.95
C SER A 942 14.23 -13.35 23.34
N VAL A 943 13.72 -12.63 24.34
CA VAL A 943 14.61 -11.86 25.23
C VAL A 943 15.16 -12.89 26.21
N ASP A 944 16.33 -13.41 25.86
CA ASP A 944 17.48 -13.44 26.75
C ASP A 944 18.65 -12.72 26.04
#